data_AF-A0A0V1G5Q5-F1
#
_entry.id   AF-A0A0V1G5Q5-F1
#
_cell.length_a   1.000
_cell.length_b   1.000
_cell.length_c   1.000
_cell.angle_alpha   90.00
_cell.angle_beta   90.00
_cell.angle_gamma   90.00
#
_symmetry.space_group_name_H-M   'P 1'
#
loop_
_entity.id
_entity.type
_entity.pdbx_description
1 polymer ?
#
loop_
_entity_poly.entity_id
_entity_poly.type
_entity_poly.pdbx_seq_one_letter_code
_entity_poly.pdbx_strand_id
1 'polypeptide(L)'
;MLSIILKLLIIAFINFQLCTCSSDTDKVEVEEMVFSVPLFKPQNVPQIKEKKLKKLLEPLGKLYKTPSDVGTPISSSEASESVEKMILELNRLIQAKYSYIFKQYHKLKTVHQAEKCDSTTNVYTITLQKTDCKAEQIIKGSPSTNCSNVEDSHPISCTILSKVTSENETIIGAFCHVDMQKKLAKKKSICELFRYPGEEKFKTFVPKEVSSLFADAIVYIPQGQRPQPNEKYYKNYRGRQGIVGRGMLPHLGPVQMHVVTIFRKNGEQTEVLSLLNSNASIEIPKVFVTDAINRPFGDEIDRILKKAFDNTDLSSAEKEEKLQKLYNATYSTLVDHRETPYDTDDAYVITEVVAVFDENKKHIGSIDEFPSDGDLQIGWKVADKSALRLMRFVLPSEGIFHKLFSELQLLCKDCLKMQLEEITVLRSMFREPEELTFDSIENLSELQAFVENEAAFLENTSLESVSFSLKLKNEANCALVLSVELPFTYPLCKPPVVVIGCSSLDCHKLDALNAQLGQYISSRFAQAPFLYDIAQWICETKISTDEAPVEGSVVSLPTTSQQPDELNVFCRYWIYSHHIYNKVKRRGMLELAKQLNLTGFCLPGKPGVVCVEGNQQDCNQFWKQVRKWNWKKISLKHAEEENSSLFVRKFGTFEELNFATHPGSRHMDFGLLYKFMADHGCGDMFTFCFGMQGRDSNS
;
A
#
# COMPACT_ATOMS: atom_id res chain seq x y z
N MET A 1 -0.23 17.23 3.48
CA MET A 1 -1.43 17.80 2.80
C MET A 1 -1.10 18.71 1.62
N LEU A 2 -0.13 19.64 1.71
CA LEU A 2 0.19 20.58 0.61
C LEU A 2 0.52 19.91 -0.75
N SER A 3 1.22 18.77 -0.76
CA SER A 3 1.60 18.07 -2.01
C SER A 3 0.41 17.43 -2.75
N ILE A 4 -0.60 16.96 -2.00
CA ILE A 4 -1.82 16.36 -2.56
C ILE A 4 -2.74 17.47 -3.07
N ILE A 5 -2.85 18.57 -2.31
CA ILE A 5 -3.59 19.76 -2.72
C ILE A 5 -2.96 20.38 -3.97
N LEU A 6 -1.62 20.41 -4.09
CA LEU A 6 -0.93 20.89 -5.29
C LEU A 6 -1.15 19.98 -6.50
N LYS A 7 -1.17 18.65 -6.32
CA LYS A 7 -1.50 17.71 -7.40
C LYS A 7 -2.96 17.80 -7.84
N LEU A 8 -3.88 17.96 -6.89
CA LEU A 8 -5.30 18.18 -7.18
C LEU A 8 -5.54 19.54 -7.82
N LEU A 9 -4.79 20.57 -7.45
CA LEU A 9 -4.81 21.88 -8.11
C LEU A 9 -4.23 21.81 -9.51
N ILE A 10 -3.17 21.03 -9.75
CA ILE A 10 -2.62 20.82 -11.10
C ILE A 10 -3.64 20.06 -11.97
N ILE A 11 -4.31 19.04 -11.44
CA ILE A 11 -5.37 18.30 -12.14
C ILE A 11 -6.58 19.22 -12.41
N ALA A 12 -6.98 20.05 -11.44
CA ALA A 12 -8.06 21.02 -11.60
C ALA A 12 -7.68 22.14 -12.58
N PHE A 13 -6.42 22.58 -12.61
CA PHE A 13 -5.92 23.60 -13.53
C PHE A 13 -5.78 23.06 -14.96
N ILE A 14 -5.42 21.78 -15.12
CA ILE A 14 -5.45 21.06 -16.40
C ILE A 14 -6.90 20.95 -16.93
N ASN A 15 -7.86 20.62 -16.06
CA ASN A 15 -9.28 20.59 -16.42
C ASN A 15 -9.86 21.98 -16.71
N PHE A 16 -9.35 23.04 -16.05
CA PHE A 16 -9.80 24.41 -16.26
C PHE A 16 -9.26 25.04 -17.56
N GLN A 17 -8.02 24.74 -17.95
CA GLN A 17 -7.44 25.21 -19.23
C GLN A 17 -8.12 24.59 -20.47
N LEU A 18 -8.81 23.45 -20.32
CA LEU A 18 -9.64 22.85 -21.37
C LEU A 18 -10.95 23.63 -21.64
N CYS A 19 -11.35 24.56 -20.77
CA CYS A 19 -12.57 25.35 -20.96
C CYS A 19 -12.38 26.72 -21.63
N THR A 20 -11.14 27.21 -21.85
CA THR A 20 -10.93 28.61 -22.27
C THR A 20 -10.05 28.83 -23.50
N CYS A 21 -9.91 27.85 -24.38
CA CYS A 21 -9.27 28.05 -25.68
C CYS A 21 -10.04 27.33 -26.79
N SER A 22 -11.08 27.98 -27.31
CA SER A 22 -11.42 28.03 -28.75
C SER A 22 -12.87 28.51 -28.89
N SER A 23 -13.05 29.82 -29.04
CA SER A 23 -14.24 30.34 -29.71
C SER A 23 -14.03 30.16 -31.21
N ASP A 24 -14.28 28.96 -31.70
CA ASP A 24 -14.75 28.75 -33.08
C ASP A 24 -15.32 27.33 -33.16
N THR A 25 -16.62 27.31 -33.46
CA THR A 25 -17.45 26.14 -33.64
C THR A 25 -17.04 25.40 -34.91
N ASP A 26 -16.38 24.27 -34.77
CA ASP A 26 -16.64 23.10 -35.62
C ASP A 26 -16.15 21.82 -34.91
N LYS A 27 -16.94 20.77 -35.06
CA LYS A 27 -16.91 19.48 -34.36
C LYS A 27 -15.50 18.92 -34.12
N VAL A 28 -15.00 19.06 -32.90
CA VAL A 28 -13.97 18.16 -32.35
C VAL A 28 -14.68 17.27 -31.34
N GLU A 29 -14.94 16.03 -31.70
CA GLU A 29 -15.26 15.00 -30.71
C GLU A 29 -14.06 14.90 -29.78
N VAL A 30 -14.20 15.42 -28.55
CA VAL A 30 -13.19 15.27 -27.51
C VAL A 30 -13.23 13.81 -27.07
N GLU A 31 -12.39 12.98 -27.68
CA GLU A 31 -12.19 11.59 -27.31
C GLU A 31 -11.60 11.57 -25.88
N GLU A 32 -12.41 11.16 -24.91
CA GLU A 32 -12.02 11.11 -23.49
C GLU A 32 -10.92 10.05 -23.30
N MET A 33 -9.65 10.48 -23.30
CA MET A 33 -8.52 9.55 -23.19
C MET A 33 -8.40 9.01 -21.75
N VAL A 34 -8.85 7.78 -21.54
CA VAL A 34 -8.70 7.11 -20.24
C VAL A 34 -7.37 6.36 -20.20
N PHE A 35 -6.48 6.81 -19.32
CA PHE A 35 -5.23 6.11 -19.02
C PHE A 35 -5.39 5.30 -17.75
N SER A 36 -5.18 3.99 -17.82
CA SER A 36 -4.79 3.25 -16.62
C SER A 36 -3.29 3.46 -16.44
N VAL A 37 -2.93 4.60 -15.85
CA VAL A 37 -1.76 4.56 -14.96
C VAL A 37 -2.06 3.40 -14.01
N PRO A 38 -1.13 2.47 -13.73
CA PRO A 38 -1.35 1.46 -12.72
C PRO A 38 -1.72 2.17 -11.41
N LEU A 39 -3.02 2.32 -11.17
CA LEU A 39 -3.59 2.75 -9.91
C LEU A 39 -3.29 1.56 -9.03
N PHE A 40 -2.39 1.78 -8.08
CA PHE A 40 -1.58 0.79 -7.38
C PHE A 40 -0.31 0.38 -8.13
N LYS A 41 0.77 1.15 -7.93
CA LYS A 41 2.00 0.54 -7.40
C LYS A 41 1.73 0.33 -5.91
N PRO A 42 1.35 -0.88 -5.44
CA PRO A 42 1.41 -1.12 -4.01
C PRO A 42 2.89 -1.00 -3.66
N GLN A 43 3.24 -0.08 -2.75
CA GLN A 43 4.62 0.19 -2.36
C GLN A 43 5.35 -1.06 -1.81
N ASN A 44 4.60 -2.14 -1.55
CA ASN A 44 5.07 -3.36 -0.88
C ASN A 44 5.00 -4.65 -1.75
N VAL A 45 4.87 -4.59 -3.08
CA VAL A 45 5.01 -5.80 -3.93
C VAL A 45 6.49 -6.03 -4.25
N PRO A 46 7.05 -7.25 -4.07
CA PRO A 46 8.39 -7.57 -4.52
C PRO A 46 8.56 -7.18 -5.99
N GLN A 47 9.55 -6.33 -6.28
CA GLN A 47 9.84 -5.87 -7.64
C GLN A 47 11.22 -6.30 -8.09
N ILE A 48 11.29 -6.83 -9.31
CA ILE A 48 12.55 -7.13 -9.98
C ILE A 48 12.80 -6.10 -11.07
N LYS A 49 13.94 -5.41 -11.04
CA LYS A 49 14.36 -4.55 -12.15
C LYS A 49 14.58 -5.40 -13.41
N GLU A 50 14.01 -4.98 -14.53
CA GLU A 50 14.12 -5.66 -15.82
C GLU A 50 15.55 -6.08 -16.19
N LYS A 51 16.53 -5.17 -16.01
CA LYS A 51 17.94 -5.44 -16.30
C LYS A 51 18.49 -6.63 -15.51
N LYS A 52 18.06 -6.77 -14.25
CA LYS A 52 18.46 -7.88 -13.37
C LYS A 52 17.82 -9.18 -13.86
N LEU A 53 16.53 -9.14 -14.20
CA LEU A 53 15.82 -10.31 -14.75
C LEU A 53 16.43 -10.78 -16.07
N LYS A 54 16.70 -9.86 -17.01
CA LYS A 54 17.36 -10.18 -18.29
C LYS A 54 18.69 -10.90 -18.08
N LYS A 55 19.52 -10.45 -17.12
CA LYS A 55 20.80 -11.09 -16.80
C LYS A 55 20.63 -12.48 -16.17
N LEU A 56 19.58 -12.70 -15.38
CA LEU A 56 19.28 -14.01 -14.81
C LEU A 56 18.77 -15.00 -15.85
N LEU A 57 17.97 -14.50 -16.81
CA LEU A 57 17.39 -15.32 -17.87
C LEU A 57 18.30 -15.50 -19.08
N GLU A 58 19.35 -14.70 -19.27
CA GLU A 58 20.28 -14.82 -20.39
C GLU A 58 20.73 -16.26 -20.73
N PRO A 59 21.14 -17.12 -19.77
CA PRO A 59 21.46 -18.53 -20.02
C PRO A 59 20.24 -19.46 -20.13
N LEU A 60 19.04 -18.97 -19.80
CA LEU A 60 17.77 -19.71 -19.70
C LEU A 60 16.72 -19.22 -20.72
N GLY A 61 17.17 -18.51 -21.75
CA GLY A 61 16.33 -17.95 -22.82
C GLY A 61 16.08 -16.45 -22.75
N LYS A 62 15.84 -15.83 -23.91
CA LYS A 62 15.58 -14.38 -23.97
C LYS A 62 14.25 -14.04 -23.28
N LEU A 63 14.22 -12.94 -22.51
CA LEU A 63 12.99 -12.44 -21.87
C LEU A 63 11.95 -12.01 -22.92
N TYR A 64 12.41 -11.39 -24.01
CA TYR A 64 11.55 -10.94 -25.11
C TYR A 64 12.07 -11.48 -26.45
N LYS A 65 11.13 -11.75 -27.36
CA LYS A 65 11.41 -12.04 -28.76
C LYS A 65 11.73 -10.72 -29.46
N THR A 66 12.99 -10.30 -29.45
CA THR A 66 13.45 -9.11 -30.19
C THR A 66 14.14 -9.54 -31.49
N PRO A 67 13.72 -9.01 -32.66
CA PRO A 67 14.49 -9.16 -33.90
C PRO A 67 15.91 -8.61 -33.71
N SER A 68 16.92 -9.31 -34.25
CA SER A 68 18.34 -8.91 -34.16
C SER A 68 18.94 -8.54 -35.51
N ASP A 69 18.10 -8.33 -36.52
CA ASP A 69 18.56 -8.03 -37.87
C ASP A 69 19.01 -6.57 -37.96
N VAL A 70 20.28 -6.41 -38.30
CA VAL A 70 20.92 -5.11 -38.50
C VAL A 70 20.67 -4.62 -39.92
N GLY A 71 20.38 -3.33 -40.08
CA GLY A 71 20.22 -2.71 -41.38
C GLY A 71 21.54 -2.55 -42.14
N THR A 72 21.47 -2.49 -43.47
CA THR A 72 22.62 -2.11 -44.31
C THR A 72 22.65 -0.59 -44.44
N PRO A 73 23.75 0.10 -44.09
CA PRO A 73 23.84 1.56 -44.23
C PRO A 73 23.64 2.01 -45.68
N ILE A 74 22.85 3.08 -45.87
CA ILE A 74 22.66 3.74 -47.16
C ILE A 74 23.68 4.88 -47.28
N SER A 75 24.26 5.06 -48.46
CA SER A 75 25.25 6.12 -48.68
C SER A 75 24.64 7.51 -48.47
N SER A 76 25.44 8.48 -48.01
CA SER A 76 24.93 9.83 -47.70
C SER A 76 24.29 10.53 -48.90
N SER A 77 24.82 10.31 -50.12
CA SER A 77 24.28 10.89 -51.35
C SER A 77 22.94 10.27 -51.72
N GLU A 78 22.87 8.94 -51.73
CA GLU A 78 21.64 8.19 -52.04
C GLU A 78 20.54 8.46 -51.02
N ALA A 79 20.90 8.54 -49.74
CA ALA A 79 19.97 8.87 -48.67
C ALA A 79 19.43 10.30 -48.82
N SER A 80 20.28 11.27 -49.18
CA SER A 80 19.84 12.65 -49.39
C SER A 80 18.88 12.75 -50.57
N GLU A 81 19.20 12.11 -51.70
CA GLU A 81 18.33 12.10 -52.88
C GLU A 81 16.97 11.44 -52.59
N SER A 82 16.98 10.32 -51.86
CA SER A 82 15.75 9.61 -51.46
C SER A 82 14.88 10.46 -50.54
N VAL A 83 15.50 11.10 -49.54
CA VAL A 83 14.79 11.98 -48.61
C VAL A 83 14.26 13.22 -49.33
N GLU A 84 15.01 13.83 -50.24
CA GLU A 84 14.58 15.01 -51.02
C GLU A 84 13.28 14.76 -51.79
N LYS A 85 13.12 13.56 -52.38
CA LYS A 85 11.87 13.13 -53.04
C LYS A 85 10.68 13.08 -52.06
N MET A 86 10.93 12.78 -50.78
CA MET A 86 9.91 12.69 -49.73
C MET A 86 9.65 14.01 -48.99
N ILE A 87 10.51 15.04 -49.12
CA ILE A 87 10.38 16.32 -48.37
C ILE A 87 9.05 17.03 -48.65
N LEU A 88 8.55 16.99 -49.89
CA LEU A 88 7.28 17.62 -50.23
C LEU A 88 6.12 17.01 -49.41
N GLU A 89 6.09 15.68 -49.34
CA GLU A 89 5.07 14.95 -48.59
C GLU A 89 5.22 15.18 -47.09
N LEU A 90 6.46 15.20 -46.58
CA LEU A 90 6.72 15.52 -45.18
C LEU A 90 6.22 16.93 -44.80
N ASN A 91 6.41 17.92 -45.67
CA ASN A 91 5.85 19.26 -45.48
C ASN A 91 4.31 19.25 -45.50
N ARG A 92 3.67 18.47 -46.39
CA ARG A 92 2.20 18.31 -46.36
C ARG A 92 1.72 17.77 -45.02
N LEU A 93 2.40 16.76 -44.48
CA LEU A 93 2.08 16.18 -43.17
C LEU A 93 2.26 17.18 -42.02
N ILE A 94 3.32 18.00 -42.05
CA ILE A 94 3.52 19.08 -41.06
C ILE A 94 2.38 20.10 -41.13
N GLN A 95 1.95 20.50 -42.34
CA GLN A 95 0.87 21.47 -42.52
C GLN A 95 -0.50 20.93 -42.06
N ALA A 96 -0.77 19.63 -42.24
CA ALA A 96 -2.09 19.05 -41.99
C ALA A 96 -2.62 19.29 -40.57
N LYS A 97 -1.73 19.34 -39.57
CA LYS A 97 -2.11 19.52 -38.15
C LYS A 97 -1.69 20.86 -37.54
N TYR A 98 -0.66 21.50 -38.11
CA TYR A 98 -0.05 22.70 -37.53
C TYR A 98 0.19 23.83 -38.55
N SER A 99 -0.65 23.93 -39.59
CA SER A 99 -0.58 25.01 -40.59
C SER A 99 -0.53 26.42 -39.99
N TYR A 100 -1.11 26.63 -38.81
CA TYR A 100 -1.10 27.91 -38.11
C TYR A 100 0.26 28.24 -37.44
N ILE A 101 1.05 27.23 -37.05
CA ILE A 101 2.36 27.40 -36.40
C ILE A 101 3.49 27.31 -37.43
N PHE A 102 3.49 26.28 -38.27
CA PHE A 102 4.58 25.97 -39.19
C PHE A 102 4.30 26.43 -40.62
N LYS A 103 3.95 27.70 -40.84
CA LYS A 103 3.55 28.23 -42.17
C LYS A 103 4.63 28.10 -43.27
N GLN A 104 5.88 27.88 -42.87
CA GLN A 104 7.04 27.98 -43.74
C GLN A 104 7.43 26.61 -44.29
N TYR A 105 7.93 26.60 -45.52
CA TYR A 105 8.45 25.40 -46.13
C TYR A 105 9.77 25.01 -45.46
N HIS A 106 9.98 23.72 -45.24
CA HIS A 106 11.20 23.18 -44.65
C HIS A 106 11.96 22.33 -45.67
N LYS A 107 13.27 22.57 -45.80
CA LYS A 107 14.18 21.77 -46.63
C LYS A 107 14.96 20.77 -45.78
N LEU A 108 15.52 19.75 -46.43
CA LEU A 108 16.49 18.85 -45.79
C LEU A 108 17.73 19.66 -45.37
N LYS A 109 18.09 19.60 -44.09
CA LYS A 109 19.34 20.16 -43.57
C LYS A 109 20.43 19.09 -43.53
N THR A 110 20.11 17.94 -42.96
CA THR A 110 21.07 16.86 -42.70
C THR A 110 20.37 15.53 -42.57
N VAL A 111 20.94 14.48 -43.19
CA VAL A 111 20.63 13.09 -42.88
C VAL A 111 21.63 12.61 -41.84
N HIS A 112 21.17 12.18 -40.67
CA HIS A 112 22.02 11.70 -39.58
C HIS A 112 22.38 10.22 -39.73
N GLN A 113 21.39 9.41 -40.13
CA GLN A 113 21.56 7.98 -40.34
C GLN A 113 20.47 7.48 -41.30
N ALA A 114 20.84 6.57 -42.19
CA ALA A 114 19.96 5.94 -43.15
C ALA A 114 20.35 4.48 -43.32
N GLU A 115 19.38 3.57 -43.25
CA GLU A 115 19.60 2.13 -43.36
C GLU A 115 18.51 1.45 -44.16
N LYS A 116 18.90 0.44 -44.93
CA LYS A 116 18.01 -0.52 -45.58
C LYS A 116 17.76 -1.70 -44.64
N CYS A 117 16.52 -1.89 -44.19
CA CYS A 117 16.16 -2.93 -43.23
C CYS A 117 15.76 -4.25 -43.88
N ASP A 118 15.18 -4.20 -45.08
CA ASP A 118 14.90 -5.35 -45.93
C ASP A 118 14.85 -4.94 -47.42
N SER A 119 14.36 -5.81 -48.29
CA SER A 119 14.29 -5.53 -49.73
C SER A 119 13.41 -4.34 -50.11
N THR A 120 12.45 -3.96 -49.26
CA THR A 120 11.41 -2.96 -49.55
C THR A 120 11.32 -1.85 -48.52
N THR A 121 12.13 -1.87 -47.45
CA THR A 121 11.98 -0.97 -46.31
C THR A 121 13.27 -0.26 -46.00
N ASN A 122 13.24 1.07 -46.03
CA ASN A 122 14.33 1.92 -45.58
C ASN A 122 13.89 2.73 -44.35
N VAL A 123 14.87 3.17 -43.57
CA VAL A 123 14.66 4.03 -42.40
C VAL A 123 15.65 5.18 -42.40
N TYR A 124 15.19 6.34 -41.95
CA TYR A 124 15.98 7.57 -41.93
C TYR A 124 15.82 8.31 -40.61
N THR A 125 16.88 9.02 -40.22
CA THR A 125 16.85 10.04 -39.18
C THR A 125 17.40 11.33 -39.76
N ILE A 126 16.61 12.40 -39.73
CA ILE A 126 16.91 13.62 -40.47
C ILE A 126 16.64 14.86 -39.63
N THR A 127 17.20 15.98 -40.09
CA THR A 127 16.87 17.32 -39.64
C THR A 127 16.43 18.16 -40.82
N LEU A 128 15.40 18.95 -40.58
CA LEU A 128 14.89 19.93 -41.51
C LEU A 128 15.32 21.34 -41.09
N GLN A 129 15.46 22.22 -42.08
CA GLN A 129 15.71 23.65 -41.89
C GLN A 129 14.57 24.46 -42.49
N LYS A 130 14.10 25.43 -41.70
CA LYS A 130 13.11 26.42 -42.12
C LYS A 130 13.64 27.28 -43.28
N THR A 131 12.73 27.65 -44.19
CA THR A 131 13.01 28.57 -45.29
C THR A 131 12.12 29.82 -45.24
N ASP A 132 12.42 30.78 -46.09
CA ASP A 132 11.64 32.01 -46.30
C ASP A 132 10.34 31.79 -47.10
N CYS A 133 10.23 30.67 -47.82
CA CYS A 133 9.03 30.30 -48.58
C CYS A 133 7.87 29.86 -47.70
N LYS A 134 6.64 30.13 -48.17
CA LYS A 134 5.41 29.59 -47.58
C LYS A 134 5.18 28.15 -48.03
N ALA A 135 4.92 27.24 -47.09
CA ALA A 135 4.71 25.82 -47.37
C ALA A 135 3.55 25.58 -48.35
N GLU A 136 2.43 26.28 -48.17
CA GLU A 136 1.24 26.14 -49.03
C GLU A 136 1.51 26.43 -50.51
N GLN A 137 2.38 27.41 -50.82
CA GLN A 137 2.71 27.77 -52.20
C GLN A 137 3.51 26.67 -52.89
N ILE A 138 4.49 26.11 -52.18
CA ILE A 138 5.31 25.00 -52.66
C ILE A 138 4.47 23.73 -52.83
N ILE A 139 3.61 23.41 -51.85
CA ILE A 139 2.72 22.24 -51.88
C ILE A 139 1.75 22.30 -53.08
N LYS A 140 1.31 23.51 -53.47
CA LYS A 140 0.44 23.75 -54.64
C LYS A 140 1.19 23.74 -55.99
N GLY A 141 2.51 23.51 -56.01
CA GLY A 141 3.29 23.33 -57.23
C GLY A 141 4.30 24.43 -57.55
N SER A 142 4.51 25.41 -56.65
CA SER A 142 5.59 26.39 -56.85
C SER A 142 6.97 25.74 -56.66
N PRO A 143 8.00 26.13 -57.44
CA PRO A 143 9.33 25.53 -57.34
C PRO A 143 9.99 25.88 -56.00
N SER A 144 10.58 24.88 -55.35
CA SER A 144 11.28 25.04 -54.06
C SER A 144 12.74 25.51 -54.21
N THR A 145 13.25 25.62 -55.45
CA THR A 145 14.65 25.99 -55.74
C THR A 145 15.02 27.37 -55.21
N ASN A 146 14.06 28.30 -55.15
CA ASN A 146 14.32 29.70 -54.81
C ASN A 146 14.19 30.00 -53.30
N CYS A 147 13.85 29.01 -52.49
CA CYS A 147 13.67 29.21 -51.04
C CYS A 147 15.03 29.28 -50.34
N SER A 148 15.30 30.40 -49.68
CA SER A 148 16.53 30.63 -48.92
C SER A 148 16.40 30.06 -47.51
N ASN A 149 17.50 29.53 -46.98
CA ASN A 149 17.54 29.02 -45.62
C ASN A 149 17.39 30.17 -44.62
N VAL A 150 16.54 29.98 -43.62
CA VAL A 150 16.39 30.89 -42.49
C VAL A 150 17.03 30.25 -41.27
N GLU A 151 17.75 31.05 -40.49
CA GLU A 151 18.33 30.57 -39.24
C GLU A 151 17.20 30.23 -38.26
N ASP A 152 17.23 28.99 -37.77
CA ASP A 152 16.17 28.44 -36.93
C ASP A 152 16.79 27.95 -35.63
N SER A 153 16.37 28.57 -34.52
CA SER A 153 16.82 28.20 -33.18
C SER A 153 16.26 26.84 -32.74
N HIS A 154 15.21 26.35 -33.41
CA HIS A 154 14.44 25.17 -33.01
C HIS A 154 14.15 24.24 -34.22
N PRO A 155 15.19 23.67 -34.86
CA PRO A 155 15.03 22.85 -36.06
C PRO A 155 14.22 21.57 -35.83
N ILE A 156 13.34 21.27 -36.78
CA ILE A 156 12.53 20.05 -36.77
C ILE A 156 13.41 18.83 -37.08
N SER A 157 13.30 17.81 -36.25
CA SER A 157 13.99 16.53 -36.44
C SER A 157 12.98 15.42 -36.60
N CYS A 158 13.23 14.52 -37.55
CA CYS A 158 12.29 13.47 -37.91
C CYS A 158 12.95 12.08 -37.95
N THR A 159 12.19 11.07 -37.57
CA THR A 159 12.43 9.66 -37.89
C THR A 159 11.44 9.25 -38.97
N ILE A 160 11.89 8.53 -39.99
CA ILE A 160 11.08 8.15 -41.16
C ILE A 160 11.26 6.66 -41.41
N LEU A 161 10.14 5.98 -41.60
CA LEU A 161 10.01 4.63 -42.13
C LEU A 161 9.40 4.74 -43.53
N SER A 162 10.09 4.23 -44.53
CA SER A 162 9.64 4.30 -45.92
C SER A 162 9.51 2.91 -46.54
N LYS A 163 8.67 2.85 -47.57
CA LYS A 163 8.49 1.69 -48.43
C LYS A 163 8.98 1.99 -49.83
N VAL A 164 9.93 1.19 -50.31
CA VAL A 164 10.55 1.25 -51.62
C VAL A 164 9.83 0.30 -52.57
N THR A 165 9.46 0.82 -53.73
CA THR A 165 8.94 0.07 -54.88
C THR A 165 9.87 0.26 -56.07
N SER A 166 9.60 -0.42 -57.19
CA SER A 166 10.42 -0.28 -58.41
C SER A 166 10.44 1.15 -58.97
N GLU A 167 9.41 1.95 -58.68
CA GLU A 167 9.22 3.28 -59.28
C GLU A 167 9.40 4.41 -58.27
N ASN A 168 8.99 4.21 -57.01
CA ASN A 168 8.93 5.27 -56.00
C ASN A 168 9.26 4.77 -54.59
N GLU A 169 9.64 5.71 -53.72
CA GLU A 169 9.78 5.51 -52.28
C GLU A 169 8.77 6.41 -51.54
N THR A 170 8.02 5.83 -50.61
CA THR A 170 6.90 6.50 -49.94
C THR A 170 7.02 6.42 -48.42
N ILE A 171 6.62 7.47 -47.72
CA ILE A 171 6.56 7.50 -46.25
C ILE A 171 5.40 6.62 -45.80
N ILE A 172 5.69 5.57 -45.03
CA ILE A 172 4.67 4.75 -44.37
C ILE A 172 4.60 5.03 -42.88
N GLY A 173 5.66 5.57 -42.27
CA GLY A 173 5.71 5.97 -40.88
C GLY A 173 6.63 7.16 -40.66
N ALA A 174 6.27 8.07 -39.76
CA ALA A 174 7.07 9.25 -39.47
C ALA A 174 6.80 9.78 -38.06
N PHE A 175 7.84 10.24 -37.38
CA PHE A 175 7.71 11.01 -36.14
C PHE A 175 8.61 12.24 -36.19
N CYS A 176 8.04 13.43 -36.05
CA CYS A 176 8.77 14.70 -36.07
C CYS A 176 8.54 15.50 -34.80
N HIS A 177 9.63 16.04 -34.25
CA HIS A 177 9.63 16.88 -33.05
C HIS A 177 10.75 17.92 -33.14
N VAL A 178 10.56 19.06 -32.47
CA VAL A 178 11.58 20.10 -32.32
C VAL A 178 12.79 19.59 -31.52
N ASP A 179 14.02 19.92 -31.92
CA ASP A 179 15.25 19.68 -31.13
C ASP A 179 15.53 18.22 -30.70
N MET A 180 15.19 17.25 -31.55
CA MET A 180 15.50 15.83 -31.30
C MET A 180 16.94 15.44 -31.68
N GLN A 181 17.71 16.31 -32.32
CA GLN A 181 19.01 16.00 -32.95
C GLN A 181 20.01 15.33 -32.00
N LYS A 182 20.18 15.89 -30.79
CA LYS A 182 21.10 15.36 -29.78
C LYS A 182 20.70 13.96 -29.29
N LYS A 183 19.43 13.58 -29.46
CA LYS A 183 18.84 12.31 -28.98
C LYS A 183 18.90 11.20 -30.03
N LEU A 184 19.17 11.54 -31.29
CA LEU A 184 19.32 10.61 -32.41
C LEU A 184 20.78 10.15 -32.62
N ALA A 185 21.74 10.70 -31.87
CA ALA A 185 23.15 10.44 -32.06
C ALA A 185 23.56 8.99 -31.73
N LYS A 186 23.99 8.27 -32.77
CA LYS A 186 24.74 6.99 -32.81
C LYS A 186 24.17 5.85 -31.95
N LYS A 187 23.10 5.22 -32.45
CA LYS A 187 22.74 3.84 -32.08
C LYS A 187 23.38 2.84 -33.05
N LYS A 188 23.61 1.59 -32.60
CA LYS A 188 24.34 0.56 -33.37
C LYS A 188 23.68 0.22 -34.72
N SER A 189 22.36 0.25 -34.79
CA SER A 189 21.57 0.23 -36.03
C SER A 189 20.22 0.90 -35.75
N ILE A 190 19.75 1.76 -36.66
CA ILE A 190 18.42 2.34 -36.54
C ILE A 190 17.33 1.35 -36.95
N CYS A 191 17.60 0.41 -37.87
CA CYS A 191 16.64 -0.64 -38.23
C CYS A 191 16.15 -1.43 -37.02
N GLU A 192 17.04 -1.80 -36.09
CA GLU A 192 16.67 -2.49 -34.84
C GLU A 192 15.60 -1.74 -34.03
N LEU A 193 15.60 -0.40 -34.08
CA LEU A 193 14.66 0.44 -33.32
C LEU A 193 13.28 0.51 -33.98
N PHE A 194 13.24 0.38 -35.30
CA PHE A 194 12.02 0.35 -36.09
C PHE A 194 11.43 -1.05 -36.18
N ARG A 195 12.11 -2.11 -35.74
CA ARG A 195 11.56 -3.46 -35.74
C ARG A 195 10.44 -3.62 -34.70
N TYR A 196 9.41 -4.37 -35.08
CA TYR A 196 8.34 -4.80 -34.19
C TYR A 196 8.16 -6.32 -34.28
N PRO A 197 8.11 -7.04 -33.15
CA PRO A 197 7.73 -8.46 -33.14
C PRO A 197 6.22 -8.55 -33.41
N GLY A 198 5.82 -8.88 -34.63
CA GLY A 198 4.43 -8.95 -35.06
C GLY A 198 4.31 -9.09 -36.57
N GLU A 199 3.08 -9.20 -37.07
CA GLU A 199 2.83 -9.27 -38.52
C GLU A 199 3.23 -7.98 -39.24
N GLU A 200 3.15 -6.85 -38.53
CA GLU A 200 3.54 -5.53 -39.03
C GLU A 200 5.03 -5.42 -39.34
N LYS A 201 5.87 -6.26 -38.69
CA LYS A 201 7.35 -6.31 -38.77
C LYS A 201 8.11 -5.04 -38.38
N PHE A 202 7.48 -3.88 -38.53
CA PHE A 202 8.04 -2.56 -38.28
C PHE A 202 7.05 -1.67 -37.53
N LYS A 203 7.62 -0.70 -36.82
CA LYS A 203 6.94 0.39 -36.13
C LYS A 203 7.67 1.69 -36.42
N THR A 204 6.97 2.81 -36.27
CA THR A 204 7.59 4.13 -36.37
C THR A 204 8.45 4.39 -35.15
N PHE A 205 9.76 4.62 -35.29
CA PHE A 205 10.60 4.84 -34.11
C PHE A 205 10.30 6.19 -33.43
N VAL A 206 9.88 6.13 -32.16
CA VAL A 206 9.65 7.29 -31.29
C VAL A 206 10.66 7.27 -30.14
N PRO A 207 11.50 8.32 -29.97
CA PRO A 207 12.39 8.40 -28.82
C PRO A 207 11.62 8.57 -27.50
N LYS A 208 12.07 7.87 -26.46
CA LYS A 208 11.38 7.78 -25.16
C LYS A 208 11.18 9.13 -24.48
N GLU A 209 12.11 10.05 -24.69
CA GLU A 209 12.10 11.36 -24.04
C GLU A 209 11.00 12.28 -24.58
N VAL A 210 10.45 11.95 -25.75
CA VAL A 210 9.40 12.71 -26.45
C VAL A 210 8.20 11.83 -26.81
N SER A 211 8.10 10.64 -26.22
CA SER A 211 7.00 9.71 -26.47
C SER A 211 5.69 10.12 -25.80
N SER A 212 5.73 11.05 -24.83
CA SER A 212 4.53 11.50 -24.10
C SER A 212 3.38 11.83 -25.05
N LEU A 213 2.19 11.27 -24.79
CA LEU A 213 0.98 11.56 -25.57
C LEU A 213 0.54 13.02 -25.47
N PHE A 214 0.97 13.70 -24.40
CA PHE A 214 0.71 15.13 -24.15
C PHE A 214 1.76 16.05 -24.77
N ALA A 215 2.90 15.52 -25.25
CA ALA A 215 3.90 16.31 -25.95
C ALA A 215 3.48 16.52 -27.42
N ASP A 216 3.80 17.71 -27.95
CA ASP A 216 3.51 18.10 -29.33
C ASP A 216 4.38 17.29 -30.31
N ALA A 217 3.79 16.24 -30.88
CA ALA A 217 4.34 15.61 -32.07
C ALA A 217 3.89 16.41 -33.29
N ILE A 218 4.83 17.01 -34.01
CA ILE A 218 4.56 17.79 -35.23
C ILE A 218 4.01 16.86 -36.31
N VAL A 219 4.62 15.69 -36.45
CA VAL A 219 4.14 14.59 -37.30
C VAL A 219 4.18 13.33 -36.47
N TYR A 220 3.10 12.55 -36.51
CA TYR A 220 3.09 11.21 -35.95
C TYR A 220 2.21 10.29 -36.80
N ILE A 221 2.87 9.37 -37.51
CA ILE A 221 2.25 8.33 -38.34
C ILE A 221 2.72 6.99 -37.78
N PRO A 222 1.92 6.34 -36.91
CA PRO A 222 2.21 5.01 -36.40
C PRO A 222 1.89 3.92 -37.44
N GLN A 223 2.47 2.73 -37.26
CA GLN A 223 2.07 1.53 -38.00
C GLN A 223 0.89 0.82 -37.33
N GLY A 224 0.30 -0.18 -38.00
CA GLY A 224 -0.75 -1.03 -37.42
C GLY A 224 -2.18 -0.55 -37.68
N GLN A 225 -3.14 -1.35 -37.24
CA GLN A 225 -4.57 -1.09 -37.43
C GLN A 225 -5.13 -0.32 -36.24
N ARG A 226 -5.81 0.81 -36.51
CA ARG A 226 -6.45 1.58 -35.43
C ARG A 226 -7.63 0.82 -34.83
N PRO A 227 -7.79 0.86 -33.50
CA PRO A 227 -8.99 0.34 -32.83
C PRO A 227 -10.27 0.99 -33.36
N GLN A 228 -11.40 0.30 -33.18
CA GLN A 228 -12.69 0.84 -33.56
C GLN A 228 -13.05 2.05 -32.66
N PRO A 229 -13.69 3.11 -33.19
CA PRO A 229 -13.96 4.34 -32.44
C PRO A 229 -14.75 4.16 -31.14
N ASN A 230 -15.57 3.11 -31.06
CA ASN A 230 -16.45 2.85 -29.91
C ASN A 230 -15.87 1.86 -28.89
N GLU A 231 -14.67 1.33 -29.13
CA GLU A 231 -14.05 0.34 -28.25
C GLU A 231 -13.44 1.05 -27.02
N LYS A 232 -13.92 0.70 -25.83
CA LYS A 232 -13.41 1.28 -24.58
C LYS A 232 -12.23 0.47 -24.07
N TYR A 233 -11.06 1.11 -24.00
CA TYR A 233 -9.85 0.50 -23.46
C TYR A 233 -8.95 1.59 -22.87
N TYR A 234 -7.93 1.15 -22.14
CA TYR A 234 -6.94 2.05 -21.57
C TYR A 234 -5.79 2.28 -22.53
N LYS A 235 -5.50 3.55 -22.84
CA LYS A 235 -4.34 3.92 -23.64
C LYS A 235 -3.03 3.64 -22.90
N ASN A 236 -1.96 3.41 -23.65
CA ASN A 236 -0.65 3.19 -23.06
C ASN A 236 -0.15 4.45 -22.34
N TYR A 237 -0.06 4.37 -21.00
CA TYR A 237 0.41 5.47 -20.15
C TYR A 237 1.89 5.83 -20.37
N ARG A 238 2.66 4.95 -21.03
CA ARG A 238 4.09 5.17 -21.36
C ARG A 238 4.29 6.06 -22.60
N GLY A 239 3.20 6.45 -23.26
CA GLY A 239 3.20 7.29 -24.43
C GLY A 239 3.25 6.52 -25.74
N ARG A 240 3.48 7.26 -26.84
CA ARG A 240 3.58 6.78 -28.22
C ARG A 240 4.69 5.75 -28.38
N GLN A 241 4.32 4.58 -28.87
CA GLN A 241 5.21 3.45 -29.18
C GLN A 241 5.50 3.32 -30.67
N GLY A 242 4.80 4.07 -31.53
CA GLY A 242 4.98 4.03 -32.98
C GLY A 242 4.15 3.00 -33.72
N ILE A 243 3.22 2.35 -33.01
CA ILE A 243 2.32 1.34 -33.52
C ILE A 243 0.99 1.45 -32.77
N VAL A 244 -0.12 1.39 -33.49
CA VAL A 244 -1.50 1.47 -32.96
C VAL A 244 -2.18 0.09 -33.04
N GLY A 245 -3.27 -0.05 -32.30
CA GLY A 245 -3.98 -1.30 -32.12
C GLY A 245 -3.28 -2.24 -31.15
N ARG A 246 -3.67 -3.51 -31.15
CA ARG A 246 -3.07 -4.52 -30.26
C ARG A 246 -1.71 -5.02 -30.72
N GLY A 247 -1.33 -4.82 -31.99
CA GLY A 247 -0.15 -5.43 -32.59
C GLY A 247 -0.18 -6.96 -32.39
N MET A 248 0.89 -7.53 -31.82
CA MET A 248 0.93 -8.98 -31.50
C MET A 248 0.26 -9.37 -30.18
N LEU A 249 -0.24 -8.40 -29.40
CA LEU A 249 -0.83 -8.66 -28.10
C LEU A 249 -2.26 -9.23 -28.22
N PRO A 250 -2.72 -10.04 -27.25
CA PRO A 250 -4.01 -10.71 -27.33
C PRO A 250 -5.21 -9.75 -27.35
N HIS A 251 -5.12 -8.63 -26.62
CA HIS A 251 -6.18 -7.63 -26.50
C HIS A 251 -5.63 -6.23 -26.25
N LEU A 252 -6.50 -5.22 -26.33
CA LEU A 252 -6.18 -3.82 -26.03
C LEU A 252 -6.00 -3.59 -24.51
N GLY A 253 -5.29 -2.52 -24.16
CA GLY A 253 -5.01 -2.14 -22.78
C GLY A 253 -3.90 -2.94 -22.09
N PRO A 254 -3.93 -3.07 -20.76
CA PRO A 254 -2.91 -3.81 -20.00
C PRO A 254 -2.99 -5.31 -20.26
N VAL A 255 -1.89 -5.91 -20.70
CA VAL A 255 -1.75 -7.36 -20.94
C VAL A 255 -0.73 -7.93 -19.96
N GLN A 256 -1.10 -8.97 -19.21
CA GLN A 256 -0.18 -9.66 -18.32
C GLN A 256 0.68 -10.67 -19.10
N MET A 257 1.99 -10.64 -18.86
CA MET A 257 2.94 -11.64 -19.35
C MET A 257 3.65 -12.27 -18.17
N HIS A 258 3.54 -13.58 -18.01
CA HIS A 258 4.16 -14.32 -16.93
C HIS A 258 5.40 -15.06 -17.43
N VAL A 259 6.51 -14.90 -16.70
CA VAL A 259 7.71 -15.73 -16.81
C VAL A 259 7.55 -16.88 -15.82
N VAL A 260 7.28 -18.08 -16.34
CA VAL A 260 6.82 -19.22 -15.52
C VAL A 260 8.01 -20.07 -15.07
N THR A 261 8.35 -19.99 -13.79
CA THR A 261 9.51 -20.66 -13.19
C THR A 261 9.08 -21.72 -12.17
N ILE A 262 8.75 -22.91 -12.67
CA ILE A 262 8.31 -24.03 -11.82
C ILE A 262 9.49 -24.99 -11.61
N PHE A 263 9.78 -25.29 -10.35
CA PHE A 263 10.84 -26.19 -9.93
C PHE A 263 10.26 -27.39 -9.17
N ARG A 264 10.91 -28.55 -9.27
CA ARG A 264 10.59 -29.73 -8.44
C ARG A 264 11.84 -30.43 -7.96
N LYS A 265 11.72 -31.19 -6.87
CA LYS A 265 12.73 -32.18 -6.46
C LYS A 265 12.40 -33.55 -7.05
N ASN A 266 13.40 -34.19 -7.64
CA ASN A 266 13.33 -35.55 -8.16
C ASN A 266 14.51 -36.36 -7.61
N GLY A 267 14.28 -37.08 -6.51
CA GLY A 267 15.37 -37.62 -5.70
C GLY A 267 16.28 -36.49 -5.19
N GLU A 268 17.58 -36.61 -5.41
CA GLU A 268 18.54 -35.57 -5.01
C GLU A 268 18.57 -34.38 -5.98
N GLN A 269 18.12 -34.58 -7.22
CA GLN A 269 18.21 -33.58 -8.28
C GLN A 269 17.05 -32.58 -8.20
N THR A 270 17.33 -31.33 -8.59
CA THR A 270 16.30 -30.32 -8.79
C THR A 270 16.06 -30.20 -10.30
N GLU A 271 14.81 -30.18 -10.71
CA GLU A 271 14.40 -30.01 -12.09
C GLU A 271 13.62 -28.71 -12.25
N VAL A 272 13.64 -28.14 -13.45
CA VAL A 272 12.94 -26.93 -13.83
C VAL A 272 12.08 -27.20 -15.07
N LEU A 273 10.89 -26.62 -15.10
CA LEU A 273 10.02 -26.67 -16.26
C LEU A 273 10.61 -25.80 -17.39
N SER A 274 10.78 -26.40 -18.57
CA SER A 274 11.42 -25.78 -19.73
C SER A 274 10.62 -26.06 -21.00
N LEU A 275 10.74 -25.17 -22.00
CA LEU A 275 10.35 -25.48 -23.37
C LEU A 275 11.25 -26.58 -23.94
N LEU A 276 10.63 -27.59 -24.57
CA LEU A 276 11.31 -28.72 -25.19
C LEU A 276 11.66 -28.48 -26.66
N ASN A 277 10.87 -27.65 -27.34
CA ASN A 277 11.07 -27.25 -28.74
C ASN A 277 12.10 -26.12 -28.91
N SER A 278 12.81 -25.72 -27.84
CA SER A 278 13.86 -24.71 -27.90
C SER A 278 15.22 -25.34 -28.18
N ASN A 279 16.05 -24.64 -28.97
CA ASN A 279 17.45 -25.00 -29.21
C ASN A 279 18.33 -24.78 -27.96
N ALA A 280 17.82 -24.08 -26.94
CA ALA A 280 18.54 -23.86 -25.69
C ALA A 280 18.49 -25.09 -24.78
N SER A 281 19.56 -25.28 -23.98
CA SER A 281 19.61 -26.33 -22.97
C SER A 281 18.44 -26.22 -22.00
N ILE A 282 18.11 -25.01 -21.52
CA ILE A 282 16.92 -24.70 -20.72
C ILE A 282 16.31 -23.41 -21.28
N GLU A 283 15.00 -23.39 -21.49
CA GLU A 283 14.25 -22.20 -21.94
C GLU A 283 13.02 -22.04 -21.05
N ILE A 284 13.02 -21.01 -20.20
CA ILE A 284 11.90 -20.73 -19.30
C ILE A 284 10.68 -20.27 -20.12
N PRO A 285 9.48 -20.84 -19.94
CA PRO A 285 8.28 -20.39 -20.66
C PRO A 285 7.90 -18.94 -20.33
N LYS A 286 7.50 -18.18 -21.36
CA LYS A 286 6.90 -16.84 -21.22
C LYS A 286 5.55 -16.85 -21.93
N VAL A 287 4.49 -16.53 -21.20
CA VAL A 287 3.11 -16.70 -21.66
C VAL A 287 2.27 -15.47 -21.35
N PHE A 288 1.33 -15.15 -22.23
CA PHE A 288 0.34 -14.12 -21.94
C PHE A 288 -0.80 -14.71 -21.10
N VAL A 289 -1.30 -13.93 -20.15
CA VAL A 289 -2.27 -14.38 -19.16
C VAL A 289 -3.50 -13.50 -19.21
N THR A 290 -4.67 -14.13 -19.28
CA THR A 290 -5.97 -13.48 -19.30
C THR A 290 -6.62 -13.41 -17.92
N ASP A 291 -6.26 -14.35 -17.03
CA ASP A 291 -6.83 -14.50 -15.69
C ASP A 291 -5.75 -15.01 -14.71
N ALA A 292 -4.91 -14.10 -14.22
CA ALA A 292 -3.79 -14.47 -13.35
C ALA A 292 -4.20 -15.06 -12.00
N ILE A 293 -5.45 -14.85 -11.55
CA ILE A 293 -5.93 -15.35 -10.25
C ILE A 293 -6.23 -16.85 -10.37
N ASN A 294 -7.02 -17.23 -11.36
CA ASN A 294 -7.44 -18.63 -11.51
C ASN A 294 -6.47 -19.46 -12.35
N ARG A 295 -5.65 -18.80 -13.18
CA ARG A 295 -4.78 -19.41 -14.19
C ARG A 295 -3.40 -18.72 -14.21
N PRO A 296 -2.63 -18.84 -13.11
CA PRO A 296 -1.38 -18.10 -12.94
C PRO A 296 -0.27 -18.51 -13.92
N PHE A 297 -0.41 -19.62 -14.65
CA PHE A 297 0.56 -20.04 -15.67
C PHE A 297 0.08 -19.78 -17.10
N GLY A 298 -1.05 -19.10 -17.27
CA GLY A 298 -1.62 -18.78 -18.57
C GLY A 298 -2.37 -19.95 -19.21
N ASP A 299 -3.23 -19.60 -20.18
CA ASP A 299 -4.22 -20.53 -20.75
C ASP A 299 -3.61 -21.74 -21.44
N GLU A 300 -2.46 -21.57 -22.10
CA GLU A 300 -1.76 -22.66 -22.80
C GLU A 300 -1.19 -23.68 -21.82
N ILE A 301 -0.45 -23.22 -20.81
CA ILE A 301 0.13 -24.12 -19.81
C ILE A 301 -0.98 -24.78 -18.99
N ASP A 302 -2.01 -24.05 -18.57
CA ASP A 302 -3.11 -24.65 -17.81
C ASP A 302 -3.90 -25.70 -18.60
N ARG A 303 -4.06 -25.53 -19.93
CA ARG A 303 -4.61 -26.59 -20.79
C ARG A 303 -3.70 -27.81 -20.83
N ILE A 304 -2.38 -27.62 -20.93
CA ILE A 304 -1.41 -28.72 -20.88
C ILE A 304 -1.49 -29.44 -19.52
N LEU A 305 -1.56 -28.71 -18.41
CA LEU A 305 -1.66 -29.28 -17.06
C LEU A 305 -2.94 -30.11 -16.89
N LYS A 306 -4.09 -29.57 -17.33
CA LYS A 306 -5.37 -30.29 -17.28
C LYS A 306 -5.34 -31.57 -18.11
N LYS A 307 -4.86 -31.49 -19.37
CA LYS A 307 -4.69 -32.67 -20.24
C LYS A 307 -3.71 -33.69 -19.65
N ALA A 308 -2.63 -33.24 -19.01
CA ALA A 308 -1.67 -34.13 -18.37
C ALA A 308 -2.30 -34.88 -17.17
N PHE A 309 -3.09 -34.18 -16.36
CA PHE A 309 -3.85 -34.82 -15.28
C PHE A 309 -4.94 -35.75 -15.80
N ASP A 310 -5.50 -35.51 -17.00
CA ASP A 310 -6.48 -36.42 -17.59
C ASP A 310 -5.94 -37.81 -17.92
N ASN A 311 -4.63 -37.93 -18.11
CA ASN A 311 -3.96 -39.21 -18.32
C ASN A 311 -3.61 -39.94 -17.00
N THR A 312 -4.08 -39.43 -15.86
CA THR A 312 -3.87 -40.05 -14.53
C THR A 312 -5.17 -40.66 -14.01
N ASP A 313 -5.05 -41.69 -13.16
CA ASP A 313 -6.20 -42.39 -12.54
C ASP A 313 -6.94 -41.57 -11.45
N LEU A 314 -6.72 -40.26 -11.40
CA LEU A 314 -7.33 -39.36 -10.41
C LEU A 314 -8.78 -39.02 -10.77
N SER A 315 -9.63 -38.86 -9.76
CA SER A 315 -10.97 -38.31 -9.94
C SER A 315 -10.92 -36.82 -10.32
N SER A 316 -11.99 -36.30 -10.93
CA SER A 316 -12.09 -34.88 -11.28
C SER A 316 -11.89 -33.95 -10.07
N ALA A 317 -12.33 -34.36 -8.88
CA ALA A 317 -12.16 -33.58 -7.65
C ALA A 317 -10.70 -33.53 -7.19
N GLU A 318 -9.98 -34.66 -7.26
CA GLU A 318 -8.57 -34.73 -6.88
C GLU A 318 -7.67 -33.95 -7.86
N LYS A 319 -8.00 -33.96 -9.15
CA LYS A 319 -7.31 -33.15 -10.17
C LYS A 319 -7.42 -31.66 -9.86
N GLU A 320 -8.64 -31.19 -9.61
CA GLU A 320 -8.90 -29.80 -9.26
C GLU A 320 -8.21 -29.42 -7.94
N GLU A 321 -8.26 -30.28 -6.92
CA GLU A 321 -7.57 -30.06 -5.66
C GLU A 321 -6.04 -29.91 -5.84
N LYS A 322 -5.42 -30.74 -6.69
CA LYS A 322 -4.00 -30.64 -6.99
C LYS A 322 -3.64 -29.34 -7.72
N LEU A 323 -4.46 -28.92 -8.69
CA LEU A 323 -4.28 -27.66 -9.41
C LEU A 323 -4.43 -26.46 -8.46
N GLN A 324 -5.46 -26.44 -7.61
CA GLN A 324 -5.66 -25.36 -6.64
C GLN A 324 -4.52 -25.27 -5.63
N LYS A 325 -4.00 -26.41 -5.14
CA LYS A 325 -2.80 -26.40 -4.27
C LYS A 325 -1.58 -25.82 -4.99
N LEU A 326 -1.40 -26.14 -6.27
CA LEU A 326 -0.33 -25.57 -7.10
C LEU A 326 -0.47 -24.05 -7.24
N TYR A 327 -1.67 -23.58 -7.59
CA TYR A 327 -1.95 -22.16 -7.75
C TYR A 327 -1.74 -21.39 -6.44
N ASN A 328 -2.20 -21.94 -5.32
CA ASN A 328 -2.00 -21.36 -3.99
C ASN A 328 -0.53 -21.34 -3.53
N ALA A 329 0.31 -22.23 -4.07
CA ALA A 329 1.75 -22.26 -3.78
C ALA A 329 2.56 -21.29 -4.67
N THR A 330 1.90 -20.53 -5.55
CA THR A 330 2.56 -19.64 -6.52
C THR A 330 2.97 -18.32 -5.86
N TYR A 331 4.24 -17.96 -6.05
CA TYR A 331 4.77 -16.65 -5.72
C TYR A 331 4.85 -15.80 -6.98
N SER A 332 4.19 -14.64 -7.00
CA SER A 332 4.32 -13.67 -8.08
C SER A 332 5.24 -12.52 -7.67
N THR A 333 6.08 -12.08 -8.60
CA THR A 333 6.98 -10.94 -8.42
C THR A 333 6.89 -10.03 -9.63
N LEU A 334 6.49 -8.78 -9.42
CA LEU A 334 6.30 -7.81 -10.50
C LEU A 334 7.64 -7.38 -11.08
N VAL A 335 7.72 -7.20 -12.39
CA VAL A 335 8.93 -6.68 -13.04
C VAL A 335 8.79 -5.18 -13.27
N ASP A 336 9.72 -4.42 -12.69
CA ASP A 336 9.83 -2.99 -12.95
C ASP A 336 10.59 -2.76 -14.27
N HIS A 337 9.83 -2.43 -15.31
CA HIS A 337 10.31 -2.06 -16.64
C HIS A 337 9.57 -0.83 -17.17
N ARG A 338 10.29 0.00 -17.95
CA ARG A 338 9.73 1.24 -18.51
C ARG A 338 8.89 1.04 -19.75
N GLU A 339 9.26 0.10 -20.62
CA GLU A 339 8.53 -0.27 -21.85
C GLU A 339 8.90 -1.72 -22.20
N THR A 340 8.08 -2.38 -22.99
CA THR A 340 8.45 -3.66 -23.61
C THR A 340 8.52 -3.55 -25.13
N PRO A 341 9.24 -4.45 -25.82
CA PRO A 341 9.25 -4.51 -27.28
C PRO A 341 7.87 -4.75 -27.91
N TYR A 342 6.91 -5.25 -27.13
CA TYR A 342 5.56 -5.60 -27.59
C TYR A 342 4.56 -4.45 -27.46
N ASP A 343 4.89 -3.43 -26.65
CA ASP A 343 4.00 -2.31 -26.35
C ASP A 343 3.59 -1.56 -27.63
N THR A 344 2.32 -1.19 -27.69
CA THR A 344 1.71 -0.33 -28.70
C THR A 344 1.14 0.93 -28.03
N ASP A 345 0.57 1.85 -28.81
CA ASP A 345 -0.14 3.03 -28.29
C ASP A 345 -1.41 2.63 -27.50
N ASP A 346 -1.97 1.47 -27.83
CA ASP A 346 -3.30 1.03 -27.40
C ASP A 346 -3.29 -0.24 -26.53
N ALA A 347 -2.14 -0.91 -26.40
CA ALA A 347 -1.94 -2.12 -25.62
C ALA A 347 -0.51 -2.15 -25.03
N TYR A 348 -0.34 -2.64 -23.81
CA TYR A 348 0.97 -2.63 -23.15
C TYR A 348 1.14 -3.77 -22.17
N VAL A 349 2.37 -4.24 -22.03
CA VAL A 349 2.67 -5.41 -21.22
C VAL A 349 3.00 -5.05 -19.78
N ILE A 350 2.48 -5.85 -18.86
CA ILE A 350 2.85 -5.93 -17.44
C ILE A 350 3.50 -7.29 -17.24
N THR A 351 4.78 -7.31 -16.88
CA THR A 351 5.52 -8.56 -16.72
C THR A 351 5.59 -8.99 -15.26
N GLU A 352 5.27 -10.26 -14.98
CA GLU A 352 5.44 -10.89 -13.67
C GLU A 352 6.29 -12.15 -13.79
N VAL A 353 7.07 -12.45 -12.75
CA VAL A 353 7.73 -13.75 -12.60
C VAL A 353 6.89 -14.56 -11.63
N VAL A 354 6.38 -15.69 -12.08
CA VAL A 354 5.57 -16.61 -11.27
C VAL A 354 6.39 -17.86 -10.96
N ALA A 355 6.59 -18.11 -9.67
CA ALA A 355 7.49 -19.14 -9.19
C ALA A 355 6.80 -20.13 -8.25
N VAL A 356 7.10 -21.41 -8.44
CA VAL A 356 6.68 -22.50 -7.55
C VAL A 356 7.86 -23.45 -7.34
N PHE A 357 8.00 -23.96 -6.11
CA PHE A 357 8.89 -25.08 -5.82
C PHE A 357 8.10 -26.23 -5.19
N ASP A 358 7.99 -27.34 -5.93
CA ASP A 358 7.36 -28.57 -5.47
C ASP A 358 8.43 -29.53 -4.92
N GLU A 359 8.80 -29.32 -3.66
CA GLU A 359 9.85 -30.09 -2.98
C GLU A 359 9.51 -31.58 -2.83
N ASN A 360 8.23 -31.94 -2.78
CA ASN A 360 7.80 -33.30 -2.46
C ASN A 360 7.02 -33.97 -3.61
N LYS A 361 7.08 -33.40 -4.82
CA LYS A 361 6.26 -33.82 -5.98
C LYS A 361 4.76 -33.96 -5.66
N LYS A 362 4.24 -33.09 -4.79
CA LYS A 362 2.85 -33.16 -4.28
C LYS A 362 1.83 -32.59 -5.26
N HIS A 363 2.26 -31.80 -6.26
CA HIS A 363 1.40 -31.07 -7.18
C HIS A 363 1.75 -31.41 -8.65
N ILE A 364 2.15 -30.42 -9.45
CA ILE A 364 2.67 -30.61 -10.81
C ILE A 364 3.88 -31.54 -10.86
N GLY A 365 4.66 -31.63 -9.77
CA GLY A 365 5.82 -32.51 -9.72
C GLY A 365 5.48 -33.99 -9.83
N SER A 366 4.20 -34.38 -9.64
CA SER A 366 3.71 -35.75 -9.88
C SER A 366 3.47 -36.08 -11.35
N ILE A 367 3.49 -35.09 -12.25
CA ILE A 367 3.39 -35.29 -13.69
C ILE A 367 4.80 -35.44 -14.26
N ASP A 368 5.09 -36.55 -14.92
CA ASP A 368 6.38 -36.76 -15.60
C ASP A 368 6.33 -36.45 -17.09
N GLU A 369 5.17 -36.63 -17.75
CA GLU A 369 4.99 -36.37 -19.17
C GLU A 369 3.90 -35.31 -19.41
N PHE A 370 4.16 -34.40 -20.34
CA PHE A 370 3.23 -33.33 -20.70
C PHE A 370 2.79 -33.49 -22.16
N PRO A 371 1.50 -33.36 -22.47
CA PRO A 371 1.02 -33.28 -23.83
C PRO A 371 1.40 -31.92 -24.45
N SER A 372 1.45 -31.86 -25.78
CA SER A 372 1.61 -30.60 -26.50
C SER A 372 0.29 -29.82 -26.58
N ASP A 373 0.38 -28.50 -26.67
CA ASP A 373 -0.75 -27.63 -27.01
C ASP A 373 -0.32 -26.64 -28.11
N GLY A 374 -0.74 -26.91 -29.35
CA GLY A 374 -0.24 -26.20 -30.52
C GLY A 374 1.28 -26.35 -30.65
N ASP A 375 1.98 -25.22 -30.76
CA ASP A 375 3.45 -25.17 -30.84
C ASP A 375 4.12 -25.26 -29.46
N LEU A 376 3.37 -25.16 -28.36
CA LEU A 376 3.94 -25.17 -27.01
C LEU A 376 4.19 -26.62 -26.54
N GLN A 377 5.46 -26.92 -26.26
CA GLN A 377 5.89 -28.19 -25.66
C GLN A 377 6.73 -27.91 -24.43
N ILE A 378 6.24 -28.32 -23.26
CA ILE A 378 6.91 -28.14 -21.97
C ILE A 378 7.35 -29.49 -21.40
N GLY A 379 8.39 -29.48 -20.57
CA GLY A 379 8.83 -30.66 -19.86
C GLY A 379 9.92 -30.37 -18.85
N TRP A 380 10.25 -31.37 -18.04
CA TRP A 380 11.27 -31.27 -17.01
C TRP A 380 12.68 -31.34 -17.58
N LYS A 381 13.55 -30.45 -17.13
CA LYS A 381 14.99 -30.53 -17.36
C LYS A 381 15.75 -30.37 -16.05
N VAL A 382 16.88 -31.06 -15.91
CA VAL A 382 17.74 -30.95 -14.72
C VAL A 382 18.21 -29.51 -14.57
N ALA A 383 17.99 -28.91 -13.40
CA ALA A 383 18.33 -27.53 -13.13
C ALA A 383 19.84 -27.34 -13.04
N ASP A 384 20.41 -26.57 -13.96
CA ASP A 384 21.81 -26.18 -13.92
C ASP A 384 22.08 -25.06 -12.89
N LYS A 385 23.34 -24.61 -12.79
CA LYS A 385 23.73 -23.52 -11.88
C LYS A 385 22.94 -22.22 -12.13
N SER A 386 22.56 -21.96 -13.38
CA SER A 386 21.82 -20.76 -13.76
C SER A 386 20.36 -20.86 -13.33
N ALA A 387 19.72 -22.01 -13.55
CA ALA A 387 18.35 -22.31 -13.12
C ALA A 387 18.24 -22.28 -11.58
N LEU A 388 19.21 -22.85 -10.86
CA LEU A 388 19.24 -22.80 -9.39
C LEU A 388 19.46 -21.36 -8.86
N ARG A 389 20.23 -20.54 -9.58
CA ARG A 389 20.40 -19.12 -9.23
C ARG A 389 19.10 -18.35 -9.44
N LEU A 390 18.36 -18.62 -10.52
CA LEU A 390 17.03 -18.07 -10.75
C LEU A 390 16.09 -18.50 -9.61
N MET A 391 16.04 -19.80 -9.29
CA MET A 391 15.23 -20.39 -8.22
C MET A 391 15.42 -19.65 -6.88
N ARG A 392 16.66 -19.51 -6.42
CA ARG A 392 17.00 -18.79 -5.16
C ARG A 392 16.62 -17.32 -5.16
N PHE A 393 16.45 -16.73 -6.34
CA PHE A 393 16.13 -15.32 -6.48
C PHE A 393 14.62 -15.05 -6.53
N VAL A 394 13.87 -15.96 -7.18
CA VAL A 394 12.43 -15.79 -7.42
C VAL A 394 11.57 -16.44 -6.34
N LEU A 395 12.11 -17.43 -5.63
CA LEU A 395 11.46 -18.03 -4.48
C LEU A 395 11.97 -17.38 -3.19
N PRO A 396 11.10 -17.18 -2.19
CA PRO A 396 11.55 -16.76 -0.88
C PRO A 396 12.54 -17.78 -0.33
N SER A 397 13.64 -17.31 0.29
CA SER A 397 14.57 -18.18 0.99
C SER A 397 13.82 -18.94 2.07
N GLU A 398 13.73 -20.26 1.97
CA GLU A 398 13.11 -21.09 3.00
C GLU A 398 13.76 -20.77 4.35
N GLY A 399 12.94 -20.21 5.22
CA GLY A 399 13.34 -19.84 6.56
C GLY A 399 12.10 -19.54 7.35
N ILE A 400 11.86 -20.37 8.35
CA ILE A 400 10.98 -20.18 9.52
C ILE A 400 10.83 -18.70 9.93
N PHE A 401 11.89 -17.90 9.72
CA PHE A 401 11.92 -16.45 9.87
C PHE A 401 10.84 -15.66 9.13
N HIS A 402 10.37 -15.96 7.91
CA HIS A 402 9.33 -15.08 7.30
C HIS A 402 7.95 -15.29 7.92
N LYS A 403 7.63 -16.53 8.31
CA LYS A 403 6.37 -16.83 9.04
C LYS A 403 6.42 -16.22 10.44
N LEU A 404 7.55 -16.41 11.13
CA LEU A 404 7.84 -15.80 12.43
C LEU A 404 7.87 -14.27 12.34
N PHE A 405 8.43 -13.68 11.28
CA PHE A 405 8.50 -12.23 11.07
C PHE A 405 7.13 -11.66 10.71
N SER A 406 6.30 -12.34 9.92
CA SER A 406 4.91 -11.90 9.70
C SER A 406 4.07 -11.98 10.99
N GLU A 407 4.29 -12.99 11.82
CA GLU A 407 3.62 -13.14 13.12
C GLU A 407 4.14 -12.10 14.12
N LEU A 408 5.45 -11.83 14.17
CA LEU A 408 6.06 -10.76 14.98
C LEU A 408 5.64 -9.37 14.50
N GLN A 409 5.50 -9.15 13.19
CA GLN A 409 4.99 -7.89 12.63
C GLN A 409 3.54 -7.66 13.02
N LEU A 410 2.71 -8.70 12.93
CA LEU A 410 1.32 -8.63 13.37
C LEU A 410 1.23 -8.38 14.88
N LEU A 411 2.06 -9.06 15.67
CA LEU A 411 2.15 -8.88 17.11
C LEU A 411 2.63 -7.47 17.50
N CYS A 412 3.68 -6.95 16.85
CA CYS A 412 4.15 -5.58 17.05
C CYS A 412 3.11 -4.54 16.62
N LYS A 413 2.38 -4.79 15.52
CA LYS A 413 1.26 -3.93 15.09
C LYS A 413 0.18 -3.86 16.17
N ASP A 414 -0.21 -5.00 16.73
CA ASP A 414 -1.21 -5.06 17.79
C ASP A 414 -0.72 -4.37 19.08
N CYS A 415 0.57 -4.53 19.41
CA CYS A 415 1.21 -3.84 20.54
C CYS A 415 1.17 -2.31 20.37
N LEU A 416 1.61 -1.79 19.23
CA LEU A 416 1.63 -0.35 18.93
C LEU A 416 0.21 0.27 18.92
N LYS A 417 -0.78 -0.45 18.39
CA LYS A 417 -2.19 -0.04 18.48
C LYS A 417 -2.64 0.09 19.94
N MET A 418 -2.33 -0.91 20.77
CA MET A 418 -2.69 -0.88 22.20
C MET A 418 -1.96 0.21 22.98
N GLN A 419 -0.69 0.50 22.64
CA GLN A 419 0.06 1.62 23.19
C GLN A 419 -0.61 2.95 22.90
N LEU A 420 -0.98 3.20 21.64
CA LEU A 420 -1.63 4.45 21.25
C LEU A 420 -2.99 4.62 21.95
N GLU A 421 -3.77 3.54 22.08
CA GLU A 421 -5.02 3.57 22.84
C GLU A 421 -4.80 3.95 24.30
N GLU A 422 -3.79 3.36 24.95
CA GLU A 422 -3.48 3.61 26.35
C GLU A 422 -2.95 5.03 26.58
N ILE A 423 -2.06 5.50 25.70
CA ILE A 423 -1.59 6.89 25.69
C ILE A 423 -2.74 7.87 25.50
N THR A 424 -3.69 7.57 24.61
CA THR A 424 -4.86 8.42 24.37
C THR A 424 -5.72 8.53 25.63
N VAL A 425 -5.88 7.43 26.37
CA VAL A 425 -6.57 7.44 27.67
C VAL A 425 -5.79 8.29 28.68
N LEU A 426 -4.48 8.13 28.81
CA LEU A 426 -3.66 8.96 29.72
C LEU A 426 -3.75 10.45 29.37
N ARG A 427 -3.68 10.83 28.09
CA ARG A 427 -3.85 12.23 27.64
C ARG A 427 -5.23 12.81 27.99
N SER A 428 -6.26 11.97 28.05
CA SER A 428 -7.59 12.42 28.48
C SER A 428 -7.71 12.61 30.00
N MET A 429 -6.87 11.91 30.76
CA MET A 429 -6.81 11.94 32.23
C MET A 429 -5.91 13.06 32.76
N PHE A 430 -4.80 13.35 32.07
CA PHE A 430 -3.80 14.37 32.42
C PHE A 430 -3.80 15.47 31.35
N ARG A 431 -4.58 16.52 31.57
CA ARG A 431 -4.81 17.58 30.56
C ARG A 431 -3.78 18.71 30.61
N GLU A 432 -3.11 18.91 31.74
CA GLU A 432 -2.12 19.97 31.84
C GLU A 432 -0.86 19.60 31.05
N PRO A 433 -0.31 20.52 30.23
CA PRO A 433 0.93 20.28 29.50
C PRO A 433 2.10 19.88 30.39
N GLU A 434 2.04 20.27 31.67
CA GLU A 434 3.08 20.02 32.67
C GLU A 434 2.96 18.66 33.37
N GLU A 435 1.81 17.99 33.26
CA GLU A 435 1.50 16.71 33.93
C GLU A 435 1.86 15.49 33.09
N LEU A 436 1.75 15.59 31.77
CA LEU A 436 2.16 14.55 30.81
C LEU A 436 2.98 15.18 29.69
N THR A 437 4.28 14.96 29.72
CA THR A 437 5.23 15.50 28.73
C THR A 437 5.86 14.37 27.93
N PHE A 438 5.77 14.40 26.60
CA PHE A 438 6.46 13.43 25.74
C PHE A 438 7.86 13.93 25.42
N ASP A 439 8.85 13.04 25.52
CA ASP A 439 10.25 13.41 25.28
C ASP A 439 10.52 13.65 23.79
N SER A 440 9.80 12.91 22.91
CA SER A 440 9.79 13.10 21.46
C SER A 440 8.36 13.16 20.92
N ILE A 441 7.94 14.34 20.48
CA ILE A 441 6.64 14.57 19.81
C ILE A 441 6.61 13.88 18.43
N GLU A 442 7.78 13.71 17.81
CA GLU A 442 7.96 13.06 16.51
C GLU A 442 7.60 11.57 16.61
N ASN A 443 8.13 10.85 17.61
CA ASN A 443 7.84 9.42 17.81
C ASN A 443 6.35 9.16 18.06
N LEU A 444 5.68 10.05 18.78
CA LEU A 444 4.24 9.96 19.01
C LEU A 444 3.42 10.23 17.73
N SER A 445 3.85 11.20 16.92
CA SER A 445 3.21 11.53 15.65
C SER A 445 3.39 10.42 14.62
N GLU A 446 4.57 9.79 14.60
CA GLU A 446 4.84 8.60 13.79
C GLU A 446 4.03 7.40 14.26
N LEU A 447 3.89 7.17 15.58
CA LEU A 447 3.01 6.14 16.13
C LEU A 447 1.54 6.35 15.71
N GLN A 448 1.05 7.60 15.72
CA GLN A 448 -0.30 7.94 15.28
C GLN A 448 -0.48 7.68 13.78
N ALA A 449 0.43 8.17 12.95
CA ALA A 449 0.43 7.94 11.51
C ALA A 449 0.52 6.44 11.16
N PHE A 450 1.27 5.67 11.96
CA PHE A 450 1.41 4.23 11.83
C PHE A 450 0.09 3.48 12.08
N VAL A 451 -0.66 3.85 13.12
CA VAL A 451 -1.94 3.20 13.45
C VAL A 451 -3.03 3.56 12.43
N GLU A 452 -3.00 4.77 11.88
CA GLU A 452 -3.96 5.26 10.87
C GLU A 452 -3.71 4.70 9.45
N ASN A 453 -2.46 4.37 9.11
CA ASN A 453 -2.08 3.86 7.79
C ASN A 453 -1.53 2.42 7.87
N GLU A 454 -2.38 1.43 7.59
CA GLU A 454 -2.09 0.01 7.80
C GLU A 454 -0.91 -0.57 6.97
N ALA A 455 -0.34 0.17 6.03
CA ALA A 455 0.73 -0.27 5.13
C ALA A 455 2.16 0.18 5.52
N ALA A 456 2.33 0.94 6.62
CA ALA A 456 3.56 1.70 6.91
C ALA A 456 4.73 0.95 7.60
N PHE A 457 4.59 -0.34 7.95
CA PHE A 457 5.63 -1.05 8.73
C PHE A 457 6.90 -1.41 7.92
N LEU A 458 6.84 -1.42 6.58
CA LEU A 458 7.91 -2.04 5.77
C LEU A 458 8.97 -1.07 5.23
N GLU A 459 8.77 0.25 5.33
CA GLU A 459 9.69 1.23 4.73
C GLU A 459 10.45 2.11 5.74
N ASN A 460 10.10 2.12 7.03
CA ASN A 460 10.70 3.04 7.99
C ASN A 460 11.31 2.32 9.20
N THR A 461 12.63 2.20 9.24
CA THR A 461 13.42 1.67 10.39
C THR A 461 13.62 2.68 11.53
N SER A 462 12.90 3.81 11.52
CA SER A 462 13.21 4.98 12.34
C SER A 462 12.27 5.23 13.53
N LEU A 463 11.19 4.45 13.70
CA LEU A 463 10.33 4.62 14.88
C LEU A 463 11.12 4.17 16.12
N GLU A 464 11.48 5.10 16.99
CA GLU A 464 12.07 4.84 18.31
C GLU A 464 10.98 4.58 19.36
N SER A 465 11.35 4.02 20.53
CA SER A 465 10.39 3.78 21.63
C SER A 465 9.73 5.09 22.05
N VAL A 466 8.42 5.03 22.37
CA VAL A 466 7.73 6.20 22.89
C VAL A 466 8.07 6.33 24.37
N SER A 467 8.67 7.46 24.74
CA SER A 467 8.95 7.82 26.11
C SER A 467 8.25 9.12 26.51
N PHE A 468 7.81 9.17 27.75
CA PHE A 468 7.13 10.34 28.32
C PHE A 468 7.28 10.36 29.83
N SER A 469 7.07 11.53 30.42
CA SER A 469 7.08 11.73 31.86
C SER A 469 5.68 12.08 32.38
N LEU A 470 5.28 11.45 33.47
CA LEU A 470 4.03 11.70 34.20
C LEU A 470 4.33 12.33 35.56
N LYS A 471 3.75 13.48 35.88
CA LYS A 471 3.82 14.06 37.24
C LYS A 471 2.61 13.66 38.05
N LEU A 472 2.83 12.91 39.12
CA LEU A 472 1.79 12.46 40.04
C LEU A 472 2.01 13.04 41.43
N LYS A 473 0.93 13.24 42.18
CA LYS A 473 0.97 13.54 43.62
C LYS A 473 0.52 12.30 44.38
N ASN A 474 1.26 11.92 45.41
CA ASN A 474 0.84 10.86 46.32
C ASN A 474 -0.06 11.41 47.44
N GLU A 475 -0.62 10.54 48.28
CA GLU A 475 -1.44 10.92 49.46
C GLU A 475 -0.70 11.87 50.44
N ALA A 476 0.63 11.82 50.47
CA ALA A 476 1.47 12.72 51.28
C ALA A 476 1.79 14.07 50.59
N ASN A 477 1.13 14.36 49.45
CA ASN A 477 1.30 15.56 48.64
C ASN A 477 2.73 15.76 48.07
N CYS A 478 3.52 14.69 48.00
CA CYS A 478 4.84 14.68 47.38
C CYS A 478 4.70 14.55 45.86
N ALA A 479 5.37 15.43 45.11
CA ALA A 479 5.37 15.39 43.65
C ALA A 479 6.40 14.37 43.15
N LEU A 480 5.91 13.33 42.48
CA LEU A 480 6.69 12.26 41.87
C LEU A 480 6.66 12.42 40.36
N VAL A 481 7.81 12.27 39.70
CA VAL A 481 7.93 12.27 38.24
C VAL A 481 8.23 10.85 37.79
N LEU A 482 7.33 10.25 37.02
CA LEU A 482 7.50 8.91 36.47
C LEU A 482 8.00 9.06 35.04
N SER A 483 9.23 8.63 34.77
CA SER A 483 9.71 8.48 33.40
C SER A 483 9.32 7.10 32.89
N VAL A 484 8.55 7.07 31.80
CA VAL A 484 8.00 5.87 31.19
C VAL A 484 8.58 5.70 29.80
N GLU A 485 9.07 4.51 29.50
CA GLU A 485 9.46 4.09 28.16
C GLU A 485 8.69 2.83 27.75
N LEU A 486 8.10 2.85 26.56
CA LEU A 486 7.30 1.75 26.02
C LEU A 486 8.10 0.95 24.97
N PRO A 487 8.47 -0.30 25.27
CA PRO A 487 9.01 -1.20 24.25
C PRO A 487 7.99 -1.45 23.13
N PHE A 488 8.41 -1.66 21.88
CA PHE A 488 7.49 -1.98 20.75
C PHE A 488 6.61 -3.21 20.96
N THR A 489 6.98 -4.07 21.90
CA THR A 489 6.27 -5.31 22.24
C THR A 489 5.42 -5.20 23.50
N TYR A 490 5.34 -4.02 24.12
CA TYR A 490 4.36 -3.71 25.15
C TYR A 490 3.00 -3.46 24.49
N PRO A 491 1.89 -3.99 25.00
CA PRO A 491 1.76 -4.69 26.27
C PRO A 491 1.72 -6.21 26.17
N LEU A 492 1.88 -6.83 24.99
CA LEU A 492 1.64 -8.27 24.85
C LEU A 492 2.82 -9.14 25.27
N CYS A 493 4.06 -8.63 25.24
CA CYS A 493 5.24 -9.42 25.53
C CYS A 493 6.02 -8.91 26.76
N LYS A 494 6.38 -7.63 26.76
CA LYS A 494 7.21 -7.02 27.81
C LYS A 494 6.44 -5.92 28.55
N PRO A 495 6.66 -5.72 29.86
CA PRO A 495 6.11 -4.59 30.61
C PRO A 495 6.73 -3.25 30.18
N PRO A 496 6.15 -2.11 30.59
CA PRO A 496 6.76 -0.81 30.35
C PRO A 496 7.95 -0.61 31.29
N VAL A 497 8.95 0.16 30.86
CA VAL A 497 10.06 0.56 31.73
C VAL A 497 9.63 1.84 32.44
N VAL A 498 9.59 1.81 33.77
CA VAL A 498 9.14 2.96 34.58
C VAL A 498 10.15 3.23 35.68
N VAL A 499 10.58 4.49 35.78
CA VAL A 499 11.48 4.98 36.82
C VAL A 499 10.85 6.17 37.51
N ILE A 500 10.82 6.13 38.84
CA ILE A 500 10.34 7.22 39.68
C ILE A 500 11.53 8.14 40.00
N GLY A 501 11.38 9.41 39.69
CA GLY A 501 12.20 10.51 40.15
C GLY A 501 11.45 11.38 41.16
N CYS A 502 12.16 11.87 42.17
CA CYS A 502 11.63 12.85 43.11
C CYS A 502 12.77 13.71 43.65
N SER A 503 12.64 15.03 43.56
CA SER A 503 13.67 15.98 44.06
C SER A 503 13.69 16.10 45.58
N SER A 504 12.65 15.63 46.27
CA SER A 504 12.45 15.79 47.72
C SER A 504 12.75 14.52 48.53
N LEU A 505 13.12 13.42 47.87
CA LEU A 505 13.45 12.15 48.51
C LEU A 505 14.96 11.90 48.47
N ASP A 506 15.48 11.33 49.56
CA ASP A 506 16.86 10.83 49.61
C ASP A 506 17.04 9.64 48.64
N CYS A 507 18.26 9.48 48.13
CA CYS A 507 18.60 8.47 47.13
C CYS A 507 18.25 7.05 47.59
N HIS A 508 18.49 6.72 48.86
CA HIS A 508 18.18 5.41 49.42
C HIS A 508 16.67 5.12 49.45
N LYS A 509 15.84 6.12 49.75
CA LYS A 509 14.37 5.98 49.76
C LYS A 509 13.82 5.88 48.34
N LEU A 510 14.40 6.63 47.41
CA LEU A 510 14.03 6.60 46.00
C LEU A 510 14.41 5.26 45.34
N ASP A 511 15.57 4.70 45.67
CA ASP A 511 16.01 3.38 45.22
C ASP A 511 15.10 2.26 45.76
N ALA A 512 14.74 2.34 47.05
CA ALA A 512 13.80 1.39 47.66
C ALA A 512 12.42 1.45 47.00
N LEU A 513 11.93 2.65 46.68
CA LEU A 513 10.64 2.86 46.01
C LEU A 513 10.68 2.33 44.56
N ASN A 514 11.76 2.58 43.81
CA ASN A 514 11.95 2.03 42.47
C ASN A 514 12.07 0.49 42.48
N ALA A 515 12.71 -0.10 43.50
CA ALA A 515 12.77 -1.55 43.67
C ALA A 515 11.38 -2.17 43.93
N GLN A 516 10.56 -1.52 44.78
CA GLN A 516 9.18 -1.94 45.03
C GLN A 516 8.32 -1.83 43.78
N LEU A 517 8.46 -0.74 43.01
CA LEU A 517 7.77 -0.57 41.73
C LEU A 517 8.14 -1.69 40.74
N GLY A 518 9.44 -2.00 40.62
CA GLY A 518 9.91 -3.09 39.76
C GLY A 518 9.32 -4.45 40.15
N GLN A 519 9.19 -4.73 41.44
CA GLN A 519 8.55 -5.94 41.96
C GLN A 519 7.04 -5.95 41.69
N TYR A 520 6.36 -4.82 41.85
CA TYR A 520 4.93 -4.68 41.55
C TYR A 520 4.65 -4.94 40.06
N ILE A 521 5.38 -4.28 39.16
CA ILE A 521 5.25 -4.46 37.71
C ILE A 521 5.49 -5.92 37.33
N SER A 522 6.56 -6.52 37.84
CA SER A 522 6.91 -7.92 37.51
C SER A 522 5.87 -8.94 38.01
N SER A 523 5.22 -8.68 39.15
CA SER A 523 4.25 -9.60 39.75
C SER A 523 2.82 -9.43 39.25
N ARG A 524 2.47 -8.28 38.65
CA ARG A 524 1.10 -7.94 38.24
C ARG A 524 0.91 -7.77 36.75
N PHE A 525 1.98 -7.60 35.96
CA PHE A 525 1.88 -7.47 34.52
C PHE A 525 1.30 -8.76 33.89
N ALA A 526 0.16 -8.61 33.21
CA ALA A 526 -0.62 -9.72 32.65
C ALA A 526 -0.80 -9.60 31.13
N GLN A 527 0.25 -9.11 30.45
CA GLN A 527 0.29 -8.97 28.98
C GLN A 527 -0.86 -8.10 28.43
N ALA A 528 -1.16 -7.00 29.10
CA ALA A 528 -2.22 -6.06 28.76
C ALA A 528 -1.81 -4.62 29.15
N PRO A 529 -2.44 -3.58 28.56
CA PRO A 529 -2.27 -2.19 29.00
C PRO A 529 -2.33 -2.09 30.53
N PHE A 530 -1.36 -1.43 31.14
CA PHE A 530 -1.02 -1.50 32.57
C PHE A 530 -0.50 -0.19 33.18
N LEU A 531 -0.30 0.87 32.39
CA LEU A 531 0.21 2.17 32.85
C LEU A 531 -0.72 2.82 33.87
N TYR A 532 -2.03 2.64 33.72
CA TYR A 532 -3.00 3.14 34.68
C TYR A 532 -2.89 2.44 36.05
N ASP A 533 -2.75 1.11 36.08
CA ASP A 533 -2.58 0.37 37.34
C ASP A 533 -1.24 0.72 38.03
N ILE A 534 -0.21 1.12 37.25
CA ILE A 534 1.06 1.66 37.79
C ILE A 534 0.83 3.05 38.40
N ALA A 535 0.14 3.94 37.70
CA ALA A 535 -0.18 5.27 38.21
C ALA A 535 -1.01 5.17 39.51
N GLN A 536 -2.02 4.28 39.54
CA GLN A 536 -2.85 4.03 40.71
C GLN A 536 -2.01 3.50 41.89
N TRP A 537 -1.12 2.53 41.64
CA TRP A 537 -0.24 2.00 42.68
C TRP A 537 0.65 3.09 43.29
N ILE A 538 1.19 4.00 42.47
CA ILE A 538 2.03 5.09 42.94
C ILE A 538 1.24 6.09 43.80
N CYS A 539 0.01 6.42 43.39
CA CYS A 539 -0.87 7.29 44.18
C CYS A 539 -1.22 6.68 45.55
N GLU A 540 -1.38 5.36 45.63
CA GLU A 540 -1.71 4.61 46.85
C GLU A 540 -0.48 4.25 47.71
N THR A 541 0.75 4.46 47.20
CA THR A 541 1.97 4.08 47.90
C THR A 541 2.33 5.08 49.01
N LYS A 542 2.29 4.62 50.26
CA LYS A 542 2.72 5.40 51.43
C LYS A 542 4.25 5.45 51.49
N ILE A 543 4.82 6.63 51.33
CA ILE A 543 6.26 6.85 51.49
C ILE A 543 6.54 7.14 52.96
N SER A 544 7.24 6.24 53.65
CA SER A 544 7.66 6.45 55.03
C SER A 544 8.58 7.66 55.15
N THR A 545 8.00 8.75 55.62
CA THR A 545 8.74 9.84 56.27
C THR A 545 8.90 9.39 57.73
N ASP A 546 10.08 8.86 58.07
CA ASP A 546 10.28 8.06 59.29
C ASP A 546 10.04 8.86 60.58
N GLU A 547 9.30 8.26 61.51
CA GLU A 547 9.80 7.73 62.78
C GLU A 547 8.78 6.69 63.32
N ALA A 548 9.25 5.51 63.73
CA ALA A 548 8.45 4.48 64.41
C ALA A 548 8.21 4.86 65.89
N PRO A 549 7.23 4.30 66.63
CA PRO A 549 7.44 2.96 67.21
C PRO A 549 6.18 2.07 67.47
N VAL A 550 6.38 0.75 67.31
CA VAL A 550 6.07 -0.37 68.25
C VAL A 550 4.60 -0.84 68.50
N GLU A 551 4.48 -2.18 68.61
CA GLU A 551 3.35 -3.03 69.11
C GLU A 551 2.10 -3.15 68.21
N GLY A 552 1.47 -4.31 68.00
CA GLY A 552 1.59 -5.67 68.50
C GLY A 552 0.31 -6.45 68.14
N SER A 553 0.48 -7.73 67.81
CA SER A 553 -0.47 -8.83 68.08
C SER A 553 -1.84 -9.00 67.35
N VAL A 554 -1.92 -10.09 66.57
CA VAL A 554 -2.81 -11.27 66.77
C VAL A 554 -4.36 -11.13 66.61
N VAL A 555 -4.89 -11.80 65.55
CA VAL A 555 -6.15 -12.61 65.47
C VAL A 555 -7.48 -11.80 65.48
N SER A 556 -8.48 -12.00 64.61
CA SER A 556 -9.37 -13.17 64.43
C SER A 556 -10.41 -12.87 63.34
N LEU A 557 -10.88 -13.90 62.62
CA LEU A 557 -12.22 -13.92 62.02
C LEU A 557 -13.28 -14.02 63.13
N PRO A 558 -14.49 -13.45 62.92
CA PRO A 558 -15.68 -14.20 63.31
C PRO A 558 -16.72 -14.28 62.19
N THR A 559 -17.09 -15.51 61.88
CA THR A 559 -18.36 -15.88 61.26
C THR A 559 -19.44 -15.80 62.34
N THR A 560 -20.55 -15.06 62.15
CA THR A 560 -21.85 -15.51 62.68
C THR A 560 -23.01 -14.90 61.89
N SER A 561 -23.91 -15.78 61.47
CA SER A 561 -25.24 -15.51 60.93
C SER A 561 -26.19 -14.91 61.98
N GLN A 562 -26.96 -13.88 61.61
CA GLN A 562 -28.37 -13.67 62.02
C GLN A 562 -28.91 -12.35 61.41
N GLN A 563 -30.00 -12.44 60.64
CA GLN A 563 -31.03 -11.39 60.47
C GLN A 563 -32.08 -11.63 61.58
N PRO A 564 -32.95 -10.69 62.02
CA PRO A 564 -33.47 -9.51 61.29
C PRO A 564 -33.72 -8.21 62.12
N ASP A 565 -33.63 -7.05 61.48
CA ASP A 565 -34.68 -6.00 61.45
C ASP A 565 -34.20 -4.91 60.46
N GLU A 566 -34.93 -4.75 59.36
CA GLU A 566 -34.52 -3.98 58.18
C GLU A 566 -34.56 -2.48 58.44
N LEU A 567 -33.44 -1.92 58.91
CA LEU A 567 -33.09 -0.55 58.57
C LEU A 567 -32.87 -0.52 57.05
N ASN A 568 -33.72 0.22 56.33
CA ASN A 568 -33.56 0.46 54.89
C ASN A 568 -32.29 1.29 54.67
N VAL A 569 -31.13 0.64 54.68
CA VAL A 569 -29.85 1.29 54.45
C VAL A 569 -29.78 1.70 53.00
N PHE A 570 -29.59 3.01 52.77
CA PHE A 570 -29.37 3.51 51.43
C PHE A 570 -27.91 3.28 51.05
N CYS A 571 -27.69 2.79 49.84
CA CYS A 571 -26.37 2.51 49.28
C CYS A 571 -26.14 3.28 47.99
N ARG A 572 -24.89 3.67 47.75
CA ARG A 572 -24.40 4.01 46.41
C ARG A 572 -23.14 3.22 46.08
N TYR A 573 -23.20 2.42 45.03
CA TYR A 573 -22.08 1.59 44.57
C TYR A 573 -21.42 2.21 43.35
N TRP A 574 -20.10 2.31 43.43
CA TRP A 574 -19.23 2.79 42.37
C TRP A 574 -18.44 1.62 41.81
N ILE A 575 -18.84 1.18 40.63
CA ILE A 575 -18.32 -0.03 39.98
C ILE A 575 -17.46 0.37 38.79
N TYR A 576 -16.21 -0.07 38.82
CA TYR A 576 -15.26 0.09 37.74
C TYR A 576 -15.16 -1.19 36.91
N SER A 577 -15.07 -1.05 35.60
CA SER A 577 -14.81 -2.15 34.67
C SER A 577 -13.77 -1.76 33.63
N HIS A 578 -13.00 -2.73 33.16
CA HIS A 578 -12.01 -2.47 32.10
C HIS A 578 -12.68 -1.98 30.80
N HIS A 579 -13.87 -2.47 30.45
CA HIS A 579 -14.70 -1.88 29.38
C HIS A 579 -16.15 -2.39 29.41
N ILE A 580 -17.09 -1.61 28.87
CA ILE A 580 -18.52 -1.99 28.70
C ILE A 580 -18.94 -1.80 27.23
N TYR A 581 -18.46 -2.67 26.33
CA TYR A 581 -18.81 -2.59 24.91
C TYR A 581 -20.02 -3.42 24.51
N ASN A 582 -20.33 -4.48 25.23
CA ASN A 582 -21.37 -5.43 24.84
C ASN A 582 -22.77 -4.80 25.00
N LYS A 583 -23.50 -4.63 23.89
CA LYS A 583 -24.86 -4.04 23.87
C LYS A 583 -25.86 -4.82 24.72
N VAL A 584 -25.70 -6.14 24.85
CA VAL A 584 -26.55 -6.99 25.70
C VAL A 584 -26.33 -6.65 27.17
N LYS A 585 -25.08 -6.47 27.61
CA LYS A 585 -24.79 -6.06 28.99
C LYS A 585 -25.32 -4.67 29.30
N ARG A 586 -25.15 -3.71 28.38
CA ARG A 586 -25.66 -2.34 28.56
C ARG A 586 -27.17 -2.33 28.75
N ARG A 587 -27.89 -2.98 27.83
CA ARG A 587 -29.35 -3.15 27.93
C ARG A 587 -29.74 -3.89 29.21
N GLY A 588 -29.02 -4.96 29.55
CA GLY A 588 -29.26 -5.72 30.77
C GLY A 588 -29.10 -4.90 32.04
N MET A 589 -28.16 -3.95 32.10
CA MET A 589 -28.02 -3.06 33.27
C MET A 589 -29.19 -2.08 33.39
N LEU A 590 -29.64 -1.51 32.26
CA LEU A 590 -30.80 -0.62 32.24
C LEU A 590 -32.08 -1.36 32.70
N GLU A 591 -32.30 -2.56 32.17
CA GLU A 591 -33.46 -3.40 32.54
C GLU A 591 -33.40 -3.84 34.01
N LEU A 592 -32.22 -4.27 34.48
CA LEU A 592 -32.03 -4.72 35.85
C LEU A 592 -32.17 -3.58 36.88
N ALA A 593 -31.60 -2.40 36.60
CA ALA A 593 -31.75 -1.24 37.46
C ALA A 593 -33.21 -0.81 37.56
N LYS A 594 -33.95 -0.84 36.44
CA LYS A 594 -35.39 -0.55 36.42
C LYS A 594 -36.20 -1.56 37.22
N GLN A 595 -35.88 -2.86 37.12
CA GLN A 595 -36.55 -3.92 37.88
C GLN A 595 -36.34 -3.78 39.39
N LEU A 596 -35.15 -3.34 39.80
CA LEU A 596 -34.75 -3.17 41.21
C LEU A 596 -35.00 -1.74 41.74
N ASN A 597 -35.70 -0.89 40.98
CA ASN A 597 -35.96 0.51 41.32
C ASN A 597 -34.70 1.31 41.72
N LEU A 598 -33.57 1.03 41.07
CA LEU A 598 -32.29 1.70 41.26
C LEU A 598 -32.16 2.90 40.32
N THR A 599 -31.45 3.92 40.77
CA THR A 599 -31.07 5.10 39.97
C THR A 599 -29.56 5.18 39.83
N GLY A 600 -29.07 5.99 38.89
CA GLY A 600 -27.63 6.13 38.65
C GLY A 600 -27.31 6.18 37.17
N PHE A 601 -26.16 5.62 36.80
CA PHE A 601 -25.74 5.61 35.40
C PHE A 601 -24.79 4.48 35.08
N CYS A 602 -24.71 4.13 33.79
CA CYS A 602 -23.55 3.45 33.23
C CYS A 602 -22.94 4.30 32.11
N LEU A 603 -21.63 4.49 32.17
CA LEU A 603 -20.85 5.07 31.08
C LEU A 603 -20.16 3.93 30.31
N PRO A 604 -20.65 3.60 29.10
CA PRO A 604 -20.07 2.57 28.28
C PRO A 604 -18.81 3.07 27.59
N GLY A 605 -17.70 2.36 27.74
CA GLY A 605 -16.42 2.79 27.20
C GLY A 605 -15.27 1.94 27.73
N LYS A 606 -14.04 2.41 27.56
CA LYS A 606 -12.81 1.87 28.15
C LYS A 606 -12.05 3.03 28.84
N PRO A 607 -12.01 3.08 30.18
CA PRO A 607 -12.71 2.20 31.11
C PRO A 607 -14.23 2.43 31.10
N GLY A 608 -14.98 1.46 31.61
CA GLY A 608 -16.43 1.59 31.78
C GLY A 608 -16.79 1.75 33.25
N VAL A 609 -17.69 2.68 33.56
CA VAL A 609 -18.04 3.05 34.94
C VAL A 609 -19.53 2.89 35.15
N VAL A 610 -19.91 2.35 36.31
CA VAL A 610 -21.31 2.19 36.69
C VAL A 610 -21.50 2.72 38.09
N CYS A 611 -22.46 3.63 38.25
CA CYS A 611 -22.92 4.10 39.55
C CYS A 611 -24.37 3.63 39.73
N VAL A 612 -24.67 2.94 40.84
CA VAL A 612 -26.05 2.60 41.21
C VAL A 612 -26.33 3.03 42.63
N GLU A 613 -27.50 3.61 42.86
CA GLU A 613 -27.96 4.02 44.18
C GLU A 613 -29.41 3.59 44.44
N GLY A 614 -29.69 3.20 45.69
CA GLY A 614 -30.99 2.68 46.11
C GLY A 614 -30.92 1.96 47.46
N ASN A 615 -31.82 1.01 47.70
CA ASN A 615 -31.77 0.20 48.93
C ASN A 615 -30.60 -0.79 48.87
N GLN A 616 -29.95 -1.05 50.01
CA GLN A 616 -28.78 -1.93 50.12
C GLN A 616 -29.03 -3.32 49.54
N GLN A 617 -30.22 -3.87 49.74
CA GLN A 617 -30.61 -5.17 49.19
C GLN A 617 -30.61 -5.16 47.66
N ASP A 618 -31.17 -4.10 47.07
CA ASP A 618 -31.28 -3.91 45.62
C ASP A 618 -29.91 -3.62 44.99
N CYS A 619 -29.07 -2.74 45.57
CA CYS A 619 -27.69 -2.54 45.10
C CYS A 619 -26.89 -3.86 45.14
N ASN A 620 -27.03 -4.63 46.22
CA ASN A 620 -26.36 -5.92 46.36
C ASN A 620 -26.83 -6.93 45.32
N GLN A 621 -28.14 -6.98 45.06
CA GLN A 621 -28.70 -7.85 44.03
C GLN A 621 -28.21 -7.44 42.63
N PHE A 622 -28.20 -6.14 42.34
CA PHE A 622 -27.65 -5.60 41.10
C PHE A 622 -26.19 -6.01 40.92
N TRP A 623 -25.35 -5.76 41.93
CA TRP A 623 -23.92 -6.10 41.87
C TRP A 623 -23.68 -7.62 41.73
N LYS A 624 -24.41 -8.45 42.49
CA LYS A 624 -24.33 -9.92 42.41
C LYS A 624 -24.65 -10.44 41.01
N GLN A 625 -25.62 -9.83 40.31
CA GLN A 625 -25.98 -10.25 38.95
C GLN A 625 -24.99 -9.72 37.91
N VAL A 626 -24.66 -8.43 37.96
CA VAL A 626 -23.74 -7.80 37.00
C VAL A 626 -22.36 -8.44 37.06
N ARG A 627 -21.83 -8.72 38.26
CA ARG A 627 -20.51 -9.37 38.43
C ARG A 627 -20.42 -10.77 37.80
N LYS A 628 -21.53 -11.50 37.65
CA LYS A 628 -21.56 -12.85 37.06
C LYS A 628 -21.42 -12.88 35.54
N TRP A 629 -21.59 -11.74 34.86
CA TRP A 629 -21.42 -11.70 33.41
C TRP A 629 -19.94 -11.82 33.02
N ASN A 630 -19.66 -12.12 31.75
CA ASN A 630 -18.28 -12.36 31.27
C ASN A 630 -17.45 -11.07 31.19
N TRP A 631 -16.74 -10.68 32.24
CA TRP A 631 -15.89 -9.48 32.30
C TRP A 631 -14.40 -9.79 32.15
N LYS A 632 -13.64 -8.90 31.50
CA LYS A 632 -12.16 -8.95 31.55
C LYS A 632 -11.64 -8.55 32.94
N LYS A 633 -12.21 -7.51 33.54
CA LYS A 633 -12.01 -7.07 34.93
C LYS A 633 -13.21 -6.20 35.33
N ILE A 634 -13.78 -6.44 36.50
CA ILE A 634 -14.83 -5.61 37.11
C ILE A 634 -14.64 -5.61 38.63
N SER A 635 -14.76 -4.44 39.26
CA SER A 635 -14.51 -4.26 40.70
C SER A 635 -15.43 -3.19 41.27
N LEU A 636 -16.00 -3.45 42.44
CA LEU A 636 -16.62 -2.41 43.25
C LEU A 636 -15.49 -1.58 43.88
N LYS A 637 -15.34 -0.32 43.45
CA LYS A 637 -14.28 0.59 43.90
C LYS A 637 -14.63 1.29 45.19
N HIS A 638 -15.88 1.68 45.34
CA HIS A 638 -16.37 2.35 46.54
C HIS A 638 -17.84 2.01 46.79
N ALA A 639 -18.24 1.99 48.05
CA ALA A 639 -19.60 1.82 48.48
C ALA A 639 -19.87 2.86 49.58
N GLU A 640 -20.84 3.73 49.33
CA GLU A 640 -21.38 4.63 50.34
C GLU A 640 -22.55 3.89 51.02
N GLU A 641 -22.54 3.76 52.34
CA GLU A 641 -23.62 3.17 53.14
C GLU A 641 -23.99 4.12 54.28
N GLU A 642 -25.27 4.49 54.38
CA GLU A 642 -25.74 5.37 55.46
C GLU A 642 -27.12 4.97 56.00
N ASN A 643 -27.25 5.00 57.32
CA ASN A 643 -28.45 4.60 58.06
C ASN A 643 -29.40 5.80 58.27
N SER A 644 -29.96 6.37 57.20
CA SER A 644 -31.10 7.28 57.35
C SER A 644 -31.84 7.63 56.06
N SER A 645 -33.12 7.95 56.22
CA SER A 645 -34.11 8.35 55.20
C SER A 645 -33.95 9.77 54.64
N LEU A 646 -32.77 10.40 54.82
CA LEU A 646 -32.50 11.79 54.45
C LEU A 646 -31.65 11.96 53.17
N PHE A 647 -31.23 10.86 52.52
CA PHE A 647 -30.54 10.96 51.24
C PHE A 647 -31.54 11.19 50.09
N VAL A 648 -31.42 12.34 49.43
CA VAL A 648 -32.04 12.55 48.12
C VAL A 648 -31.20 11.78 47.10
N ARG A 649 -31.85 10.91 46.31
CA ARG A 649 -31.20 10.28 45.15
C ARG A 649 -30.51 11.37 44.32
N LYS A 650 -29.22 11.20 44.07
CA LYS A 650 -28.47 12.14 43.22
C LYS A 650 -28.94 12.03 41.77
N PHE A 651 -29.48 10.88 41.37
CA PHE A 651 -29.94 10.62 40.01
C PHE A 651 -31.44 10.30 39.99
N GLY A 652 -32.16 10.84 39.01
CA GLY A 652 -33.61 10.60 38.87
C GLY A 652 -33.97 9.22 38.32
N THR A 653 -33.16 8.70 37.40
CA THR A 653 -33.33 7.43 36.68
C THR A 653 -31.97 6.73 36.57
N PHE A 654 -31.94 5.47 36.15
CA PHE A 654 -30.70 4.81 35.75
C PHE A 654 -30.50 4.94 34.24
N GLU A 655 -29.45 5.64 33.80
CA GLU A 655 -29.28 6.01 32.39
C GLU A 655 -27.94 5.54 31.79
N GLU A 656 -27.91 5.31 30.48
CA GLU A 656 -26.67 5.10 29.72
C GLU A 656 -26.14 6.46 29.26
N LEU A 657 -25.03 6.90 29.83
CA LEU A 657 -24.39 8.16 29.46
C LEU A 657 -23.61 8.01 28.16
N ASN A 658 -23.51 9.06 27.37
CA ASN A 658 -22.70 9.07 26.16
C ASN A 658 -21.99 10.42 26.02
N PHE A 659 -20.68 10.40 26.26
CA PHE A 659 -19.78 11.54 26.12
C PHE A 659 -18.75 11.32 25.00
N ALA A 660 -19.14 10.59 23.95
CA ALA A 660 -18.27 10.34 22.81
C ALA A 660 -17.96 11.63 22.05
N THR A 661 -16.68 11.87 21.74
CA THR A 661 -16.21 13.05 21.00
C THR A 661 -16.65 13.05 19.52
N HIS A 662 -16.90 11.86 18.95
CA HIS A 662 -17.39 11.68 17.58
C HIS A 662 -18.40 10.52 17.49
N PRO A 663 -19.34 10.53 16.50
CA PRO A 663 -20.30 9.47 16.29
C PRO A 663 -19.60 8.11 16.07
N GLY A 664 -19.85 7.14 16.95
CA GLY A 664 -19.25 5.80 16.87
C GLY A 664 -17.93 5.62 17.63
N SER A 665 -17.40 6.66 18.28
CA SER A 665 -16.24 6.53 19.17
C SER A 665 -16.54 5.60 20.35
N ARG A 666 -15.55 4.78 20.71
CA ARG A 666 -15.60 3.88 21.88
C ARG A 666 -14.95 4.50 23.13
N HIS A 667 -14.36 5.70 22.97
CA HIS A 667 -13.77 6.50 24.02
C HIS A 667 -14.75 7.59 24.43
N MET A 668 -14.95 7.73 25.75
CA MET A 668 -15.82 8.72 26.36
C MET A 668 -14.97 9.84 26.97
N ASP A 669 -15.45 11.08 26.92
CA ASP A 669 -14.79 12.21 27.57
C ASP A 669 -14.99 12.16 29.09
N PHE A 670 -13.91 11.88 29.82
CA PHE A 670 -13.93 11.78 31.28
C PHE A 670 -13.99 13.14 32.00
N GLY A 671 -13.69 14.25 31.31
CA GLY A 671 -13.92 15.58 31.86
C GLY A 671 -15.40 15.95 31.84
N LEU A 672 -16.14 15.49 30.80
CA LEU A 672 -17.60 15.62 30.77
C LEU A 672 -18.25 14.69 31.82
N LEU A 673 -17.67 13.52 32.05
CA LEU A 673 -18.07 12.66 33.17
C LEU A 673 -17.81 13.34 34.52
N TYR A 674 -16.64 13.95 34.73
CA TYR A 674 -16.35 14.65 35.98
C TYR A 674 -17.33 15.80 36.21
N LYS A 675 -17.55 16.64 35.21
CA LYS A 675 -18.52 17.72 35.27
C LYS A 675 -19.92 17.21 35.62
N PHE A 676 -20.37 16.16 34.93
CA PHE A 676 -21.62 15.49 35.23
C PHE A 676 -21.68 15.01 36.69
N MET A 677 -20.61 14.39 37.20
CA MET A 677 -20.54 13.95 38.60
C MET A 677 -20.52 15.12 39.59
N ALA A 678 -19.85 16.23 39.25
CA ALA A 678 -19.79 17.44 40.06
C ALA A 678 -21.15 18.15 40.13
N ASP A 679 -21.86 18.27 38.99
CA ASP A 679 -23.20 18.85 38.88
C ASP A 679 -24.23 18.09 39.74
N HIS A 680 -24.02 16.78 39.94
CA HIS A 680 -24.85 15.93 40.82
C HIS A 680 -24.30 15.82 42.26
N GLY A 681 -23.29 16.62 42.62
CA GLY A 681 -22.73 16.68 43.98
C GLY A 681 -21.92 15.45 44.39
N CYS A 682 -21.38 14.68 43.43
CA CYS A 682 -20.52 13.51 43.67
C CYS A 682 -19.16 13.60 42.96
N GLY A 683 -18.66 14.81 42.68
CA GLY A 683 -17.36 15.03 42.05
C GLY A 683 -16.20 14.36 42.78
N ASP A 684 -16.23 14.32 44.11
CA ASP A 684 -15.20 13.68 44.96
C ASP A 684 -15.08 12.17 44.69
N MET A 685 -16.17 11.53 44.26
CA MET A 685 -16.20 10.10 43.93
C MET A 685 -15.42 9.77 42.66
N PHE A 686 -15.07 10.79 41.86
CA PHE A 686 -14.18 10.62 40.71
C PHE A 686 -12.81 10.11 41.16
N THR A 687 -12.26 10.65 42.25
CA THR A 687 -10.99 10.17 42.81
C THR A 687 -11.08 8.76 43.35
N PHE A 688 -12.20 8.36 43.94
CA PHE A 688 -12.39 6.97 44.39
C PHE A 688 -12.56 5.98 43.23
N CYS A 689 -13.14 6.43 42.11
CA CYS A 689 -13.32 5.61 40.92
C CYS A 689 -12.04 5.46 40.11
N PHE A 690 -11.22 6.52 40.05
CA PHE A 690 -10.09 6.66 39.12
C PHE A 690 -8.72 6.90 39.77
N GLY A 691 -8.65 6.99 41.10
CA GLY A 691 -7.42 7.24 41.86
C GLY A 691 -6.80 8.62 41.67
N MET A 692 -7.51 9.58 41.07
CA MET A 692 -6.98 10.90 40.66
C MET A 692 -8.00 12.03 40.84
N GLN A 693 -7.54 13.27 41.01
CA GLN A 693 -8.42 14.44 41.09
C GLN A 693 -9.08 14.70 39.72
N GLY A 694 -10.41 14.83 39.68
CA GLY A 694 -11.13 15.14 38.44
C GLY A 694 -11.07 16.63 38.09
N ARG A 695 -11.16 16.95 36.79
CA ARG A 695 -11.16 18.32 36.25
C ARG A 695 -12.15 18.45 35.09
N ASP A 696 -12.74 19.63 34.94
CA ASP A 696 -13.75 19.92 33.91
C ASP A 696 -13.14 19.96 32.51
N SER A 697 -13.94 19.66 31.49
CA SER A 697 -13.43 19.65 30.11
C SER A 697 -13.06 21.02 29.54
N ASN A 698 -13.56 22.08 30.16
CA ASN A 698 -13.49 23.47 29.69
C ASN A 698 -12.62 24.38 30.59
N SER A 699 -11.94 23.82 31.58
CA SER A 699 -10.97 24.52 32.41
C SER A 699 -9.56 24.31 31.89
#